data_AF-G4TRU4-F1
#
_entry.id   AF-G4TRU4-F1
#
_cell.length_a   1.000
_cell.length_b   1.000
_cell.length_c   1.000
_cell.angle_alpha   90.00
_cell.angle_beta   90.00
_cell.angle_gamma   90.00
#
_symmetry.space_group_name_H-M   'P 1'
#
loop_
_entity.id
_entity.type
_entity.pdbx_description
1 polymer ?
#
loop_
_entity_poly.entity_id
_entity_poly.type
_entity_poly.pdbx_seq_one_letter_code
_entity_poly.pdbx_strand_id
1 'polypeptide(L)'
;MEPLNKAHISNYVVLLTEKGPSIATSVISPSDQVELGLDKLGEDADARVEIFWNSNINPFGVVTGGSQGDNEIIIKRLVASHLQAWDAQVLMQSPYLQPCSRSGFLLHICTRIRSAGLSIVFDSSPAPEPAHSSHRPRNPSEVLEVYSEGGLNPQLLTFRESDIRIQHLLALLTASPDAPPSSRILNAIRHITGRLTFPFDLQRFNELVEDERWDEEGQNYAASRQTLLGLLVDEPGSDLTQKKRELLVDLTDPWLSELALDSVLFTMLISKFIKSSPFRRKLIVLNNAHEYLRPQSILENTLQHVAAKGLSRDVSILVSTSQPQLLSEAICNSVDYAICSTSASGSWLRWFKEHIQENCTSHDLFPSNICLASKRKGMYTPEGIFRNDLSTLYLPLSTLRQSTPPPRLRLNVKVQQSKRPTNTIAPPLDDFLSSPAFSEPPAVQSSPPYKGLSFELSLEAARWREIPRLPPTSTANDENIRSAVRPTADEYPPELRPLIVAIIKLTDGIPDLRVSLESVRAHAYGKNGETQTRPIGSSAFIRLLSSARSQGFTDQGGSGATKWISLKKLDRPLPGSTNIPGQVKSNYSDLTSVMKNRLRASDFPVEHRPLISAILRLTSGRANEVVRAADVVETLRRFESMPDLTEDGMLIMLLQASKSNLVRHYMGSDGLYMMLEEKKTVDSNN
;
A
#
# COMPACT_ATOMS: atom_id res chain seq x y z
N MET A 1 15.83 -42.32 -38.02
CA MET A 1 15.19 -41.05 -37.67
C MET A 1 14.94 -41.08 -36.17
N GLU A 2 15.86 -40.51 -35.40
CA GLU A 2 15.67 -40.26 -33.97
C GLU A 2 14.83 -39.00 -33.78
N PRO A 3 13.97 -38.91 -32.76
CA PRO A 3 13.15 -37.73 -32.54
C PRO A 3 14.03 -36.60 -32.00
N LEU A 4 13.83 -35.39 -32.56
CA LEU A 4 14.38 -34.14 -32.03
C LEU A 4 14.15 -34.06 -30.51
N ASN A 5 15.25 -34.01 -29.77
CA ASN A 5 15.27 -33.58 -28.38
C ASN A 5 14.54 -32.24 -28.26
N LYS A 6 13.46 -32.24 -27.46
CA LYS A 6 12.78 -31.01 -27.05
C LYS A 6 13.83 -30.11 -26.37
N ALA A 7 14.05 -28.93 -26.95
CA ALA A 7 14.87 -27.91 -26.33
C ALA A 7 14.29 -27.58 -24.95
N HIS A 8 15.06 -27.87 -23.89
CA HIS A 8 14.80 -27.36 -22.56
C HIS A 8 14.93 -25.83 -22.63
N ILE A 9 13.83 -25.12 -22.41
CA ILE A 9 13.86 -23.67 -22.20
C ILE A 9 14.44 -23.47 -20.81
N SER A 10 15.72 -23.14 -20.75
CA SER A 10 16.44 -22.85 -19.51
C SER A 10 16.20 -21.40 -19.07
N ASN A 11 16.14 -21.21 -17.76
CA ASN A 11 15.71 -20.01 -17.06
C ASN A 11 16.93 -19.25 -16.52
N TYR A 12 17.26 -18.06 -17.04
CA TYR A 12 18.56 -17.39 -16.78
C TYR A 12 18.50 -15.98 -16.18
N VAL A 13 19.11 -15.69 -15.03
CA VAL A 13 19.42 -14.30 -14.65
C VAL A 13 20.51 -13.77 -15.60
N VAL A 14 20.20 -12.70 -16.34
CA VAL A 14 21.08 -12.17 -17.39
C VAL A 14 21.94 -11.05 -16.82
N LEU A 15 23.24 -11.16 -17.03
CA LEU A 15 24.18 -10.04 -16.86
C LEU A 15 24.64 -9.63 -18.24
N LEU A 16 24.53 -8.33 -18.52
CA LEU A 16 25.08 -7.73 -19.71
C LEU A 16 26.32 -6.95 -19.32
N THR A 17 27.40 -7.16 -20.06
CA THR A 17 28.56 -6.27 -20.07
C THR A 17 28.47 -5.43 -21.34
N GLU A 18 28.41 -4.11 -21.21
CA GLU A 18 28.51 -3.25 -22.39
C GLU A 18 29.94 -3.31 -22.94
N LYS A 19 30.15 -3.99 -24.06
CA LYS A 19 31.21 -3.60 -25.00
C LYS A 19 30.60 -2.66 -26.03
N GLY A 20 31.22 -1.50 -26.23
CA GLY A 20 30.86 -0.57 -27.31
C GLY A 20 30.86 -1.27 -28.69
N PRO A 21 30.22 -0.67 -29.71
CA PRO A 21 29.96 -1.33 -30.97
C PRO A 21 31.23 -1.37 -31.83
N SER A 22 32.02 -2.45 -31.71
CA SER A 22 32.96 -2.91 -32.75
C SER A 22 33.75 -4.12 -32.26
N ILE A 23 33.25 -5.33 -32.50
CA ILE A 23 34.09 -6.42 -33.01
C ILE A 23 33.23 -7.19 -34.01
N ALA A 24 33.52 -6.97 -35.28
CA ALA A 24 33.03 -7.78 -36.38
C ALA A 24 33.44 -9.25 -36.15
N THR A 25 32.52 -10.15 -36.49
CA THR A 25 32.71 -11.56 -36.81
C THR A 25 34.16 -11.95 -37.13
N SER A 26 34.84 -12.59 -36.18
CA SER A 26 35.95 -13.50 -36.47
C SER A 26 35.57 -14.90 -35.99
N VAL A 27 35.30 -15.77 -36.95
CA VAL A 27 35.15 -17.21 -36.76
C VAL A 27 36.48 -17.74 -36.21
N ILE A 28 36.49 -18.20 -34.96
CA ILE A 28 37.62 -18.94 -34.38
C ILE A 28 37.25 -20.43 -34.42
N SER A 29 38.17 -21.22 -34.98
CA SER A 29 38.01 -22.67 -35.18
C SER A 29 37.85 -23.45 -33.86
N PRO A 30 37.23 -24.64 -33.88
CA PRO A 30 36.83 -25.39 -32.67
C PRO A 30 37.97 -26.04 -31.87
N SER A 31 39.23 -25.74 -32.16
CA SER A 31 40.39 -26.48 -31.60
C SER A 31 41.21 -25.70 -30.56
N ASP A 32 40.93 -24.42 -30.33
CA ASP A 32 41.69 -23.64 -29.36
C ASP A 32 40.90 -23.56 -28.04
N GLN A 33 41.24 -24.44 -27.10
CA GLN A 33 40.88 -24.26 -25.69
C GLN A 33 41.64 -23.05 -25.13
N VAL A 34 41.09 -21.86 -25.34
CA VAL A 34 41.54 -20.66 -24.61
C VAL A 34 40.84 -20.67 -23.26
N GLU A 35 41.60 -20.94 -22.20
CA GLU A 35 41.22 -20.61 -20.82
C GLU A 35 41.04 -19.08 -20.70
N LEU A 36 39.86 -18.59 -21.04
CA LEU A 36 39.40 -17.27 -20.59
C LEU A 36 38.92 -17.42 -19.15
N GLY A 37 39.85 -17.30 -18.21
CA GLY A 37 39.53 -17.06 -16.80
C GLY A 37 38.79 -15.73 -16.65
N LEU A 38 37.78 -15.69 -15.78
CA LEU A 38 37.08 -14.47 -15.36
C LEU A 38 38.03 -13.41 -14.78
N ASP A 39 39.24 -13.83 -14.39
CA ASP A 39 40.33 -12.96 -13.96
C ASP A 39 40.71 -11.91 -15.03
N LYS A 40 40.51 -12.22 -16.32
CA LYS A 40 40.74 -11.27 -17.42
C LYS A 40 39.61 -10.26 -17.65
N LEU A 41 38.45 -10.44 -17.03
CA LEU A 41 37.42 -9.40 -16.98
C LEU A 41 37.74 -8.32 -15.91
N GLY A 42 38.73 -8.58 -15.04
CA GLY A 42 39.10 -7.73 -13.91
C GLY A 42 40.09 -6.61 -14.21
N GLU A 43 40.74 -6.60 -15.38
CA GLU A 43 41.75 -5.58 -15.73
C GLU A 43 41.28 -4.52 -16.74
N ASP A 44 40.18 -4.76 -17.48
CA ASP A 44 39.58 -3.75 -18.35
C ASP A 44 38.64 -2.84 -17.51
N ALA A 45 39.21 -1.75 -16.99
CA ALA A 45 38.61 -0.82 -16.03
C ALA A 45 37.29 -0.14 -16.46
N ASP A 46 36.83 -0.32 -17.70
CA ASP A 46 35.67 0.37 -18.27
C ASP A 46 34.42 -0.50 -18.48
N ALA A 47 34.48 -1.81 -18.19
CA ALA A 47 33.32 -2.70 -18.36
C ALA A 47 32.24 -2.41 -17.29
N ARG A 48 31.15 -1.76 -17.69
CA ARG A 48 29.96 -1.58 -16.84
C ARG A 48 29.25 -2.93 -16.70
N VAL A 49 29.22 -3.44 -15.48
CA VAL A 49 28.43 -4.64 -15.15
C VAL A 49 27.09 -4.22 -14.56
N GLU A 50 26.01 -4.69 -15.19
CA GLU A 50 24.65 -4.43 -14.75
C GLU A 50 23.95 -5.72 -14.31
N ILE A 51 23.31 -5.66 -13.14
CA ILE A 51 22.49 -6.74 -12.61
C ILE A 51 21.05 -6.50 -13.04
N PHE A 52 20.50 -7.44 -13.83
CA PHE A 52 19.10 -7.40 -14.24
C PHE A 52 18.30 -8.50 -13.56
N TRP A 53 17.03 -8.20 -13.27
CA TRP A 53 16.06 -9.19 -12.88
C TRP A 53 15.60 -9.96 -14.12
N ASN A 54 15.79 -11.29 -14.17
CA ASN A 54 15.14 -12.07 -15.22
C ASN A 54 13.66 -12.25 -14.90
N SER A 55 12.83 -11.53 -15.64
CA SER A 55 11.38 -11.56 -15.52
C SER A 55 10.72 -12.88 -15.96
N ASN A 56 11.47 -13.80 -16.57
CA ASN A 56 10.97 -15.12 -16.98
C ASN A 56 11.07 -16.17 -15.86
N ILE A 57 11.72 -15.81 -14.76
CA ILE A 57 11.82 -16.64 -13.56
C ILE A 57 10.96 -15.99 -12.50
N ASN A 58 10.26 -16.81 -11.72
CA ASN A 58 9.59 -16.39 -10.49
C ASN A 58 10.41 -16.89 -9.29
N PRO A 59 11.62 -16.36 -9.08
CA PRO A 59 12.52 -16.94 -8.12
C PRO A 59 12.20 -16.43 -6.71
N PHE A 60 12.59 -17.24 -5.74
CA PHE A 60 12.77 -16.80 -4.36
C PHE A 60 14.24 -16.45 -4.14
N GLY A 61 14.53 -15.15 -4.01
CA GLY A 61 15.88 -14.64 -3.79
C GLY A 61 16.14 -14.21 -2.37
N VAL A 62 17.35 -14.44 -1.88
CA VAL A 62 17.87 -13.80 -0.67
C VAL A 62 18.97 -12.80 -1.02
N VAL A 63 18.89 -11.58 -0.52
CA VAL A 63 19.97 -10.59 -0.54
C VAL A 63 20.52 -10.49 0.87
N THR A 64 21.82 -10.67 1.00
CA THR A 64 22.46 -10.70 2.31
C THR A 64 23.84 -10.09 2.23
N GLY A 65 24.33 -9.56 3.35
CA GLY A 65 25.51 -8.73 3.38
C GLY A 65 25.80 -8.25 4.79
N GLY A 66 27.07 -7.99 5.10
CA GLY A 66 27.47 -7.53 6.42
C GLY A 66 27.19 -6.03 6.67
N SER A 67 26.73 -5.29 5.66
CA SER A 67 26.16 -3.95 5.84
C SER A 67 24.76 -3.86 5.23
N GLN A 68 23.84 -3.21 5.95
CA GLN A 68 22.48 -2.95 5.45
C GLN A 68 22.50 -2.10 4.17
N GLY A 69 23.42 -1.13 4.09
CA GLY A 69 23.55 -0.24 2.93
C GLY A 69 23.92 -0.96 1.63
N ASP A 70 24.73 -2.03 1.70
CA ASP A 70 25.05 -2.81 0.50
C ASP A 70 23.85 -3.64 0.02
N ASN A 71 23.08 -4.22 0.95
CA ASN A 71 21.84 -4.93 0.61
C ASN A 71 20.84 -3.98 -0.06
N GLU A 72 20.69 -2.79 0.49
CA GLU A 72 19.86 -1.72 -0.05
C GLU A 72 20.24 -1.36 -1.50
N ILE A 73 21.53 -1.19 -1.80
CA ILE A 73 22.00 -0.90 -3.17
C ILE A 73 21.60 -2.03 -4.14
N ILE A 74 21.77 -3.28 -3.74
CA ILE A 74 21.43 -4.45 -4.55
C ILE A 74 19.92 -4.51 -4.80
N ILE A 75 19.11 -4.41 -3.75
CA ILE A 75 17.64 -4.44 -3.83
C ILE A 75 17.13 -3.32 -4.73
N LYS A 76 17.67 -2.11 -4.57
CA LYS A 76 17.31 -0.97 -5.42
C LYS A 76 17.51 -1.27 -6.90
N ARG A 77 18.63 -1.90 -7.27
CA ARG A 77 18.91 -2.27 -8.66
C ARG A 77 17.96 -3.33 -9.17
N LEU A 78 17.72 -4.37 -8.38
CA LEU A 78 16.78 -5.45 -8.72
C LEU A 78 15.36 -4.94 -8.91
N VAL A 79 14.87 -4.09 -7.99
CA VAL A 79 13.55 -3.47 -8.05
C VAL A 79 13.43 -2.54 -9.26
N ALA A 80 14.43 -1.70 -9.50
CA ALA A 80 14.46 -0.82 -10.66
C ALA A 80 14.44 -1.62 -11.97
N SER A 81 15.18 -2.73 -12.04
CA SER A 81 15.17 -3.63 -13.19
C SER A 81 13.80 -4.30 -13.39
N HIS A 82 13.18 -4.83 -12.33
CA HIS A 82 11.83 -5.42 -12.39
C HIS A 82 10.78 -4.42 -12.89
N LEU A 83 10.86 -3.17 -12.44
CA LEU A 83 9.98 -2.08 -12.85
C LEU A 83 10.25 -1.53 -14.26
N GLN A 84 11.27 -2.02 -14.99
CA GLN A 84 11.41 -1.70 -16.41
C GLN A 84 10.28 -2.30 -17.25
N ALA A 85 9.69 -3.41 -16.79
CA ALA A 85 8.48 -3.97 -17.37
C ALA A 85 7.25 -3.10 -17.02
N TRP A 86 6.54 -2.62 -18.03
CA TRP A 86 5.42 -1.66 -17.86
C TRP A 86 4.27 -2.20 -17.02
N ASP A 87 4.05 -3.52 -17.07
CA ASP A 87 3.03 -4.27 -16.34
C ASP A 87 3.48 -4.73 -14.95
N ALA A 88 4.73 -4.51 -14.57
CA ALA A 88 5.26 -4.94 -13.29
C ALA A 88 4.76 -4.09 -12.12
N GLN A 89 4.57 -4.77 -10.98
CA GLN A 89 4.25 -4.20 -9.69
C GLN A 89 5.20 -4.72 -8.60
N VAL A 90 5.42 -3.89 -7.59
CA VAL A 90 6.28 -4.20 -6.43
C VAL A 90 5.52 -3.88 -5.15
N LEU A 91 5.51 -4.82 -4.20
CA LEU A 91 5.17 -4.62 -2.81
C LEU A 91 6.46 -4.68 -2.00
N MET A 92 6.80 -3.62 -1.29
CA MET A 92 8.03 -3.52 -0.49
C MET A 92 7.69 -3.17 0.95
N GLN A 93 8.23 -3.93 1.89
CA GLN A 93 8.22 -3.55 3.29
C GLN A 93 9.38 -2.58 3.57
N SER A 94 9.03 -1.47 4.23
CA SER A 94 9.91 -0.36 4.53
C SER A 94 11.03 -0.81 5.46
N PRO A 95 12.32 -0.53 5.15
CA PRO A 95 13.37 -0.72 6.13
C PRO A 95 13.15 0.26 7.29
N TYR A 96 13.52 -0.17 8.50
CA TYR A 96 13.39 0.63 9.71
C TYR A 96 13.98 2.03 9.51
N LEU A 97 13.10 3.05 9.49
CA LEU A 97 13.50 4.45 9.49
C LEU A 97 14.03 4.78 10.89
N GLN A 98 15.32 4.58 11.14
CA GLN A 98 15.94 5.24 12.29
C GLN A 98 15.94 6.74 12.02
N PRO A 99 15.31 7.58 12.87
CA PRO A 99 15.25 9.04 12.70
C PRO A 99 16.63 9.70 12.54
N CYS A 100 17.68 9.04 13.05
CA CYS A 100 19.05 9.54 13.03
C CYS A 100 19.82 9.24 11.73
N SER A 101 19.34 8.31 10.90
CA SER A 101 19.99 7.98 9.64
C SER A 101 19.32 8.74 8.51
N ARG A 102 19.92 9.86 8.08
CA ARG A 102 19.61 10.54 6.81
C ARG A 102 19.85 9.65 5.57
N SER A 103 20.02 8.34 5.70
CA SER A 103 20.04 7.42 4.58
C SER A 103 18.66 7.43 3.91
N GLY A 104 18.49 8.34 2.96
CA GLY A 104 17.29 8.51 2.14
C GLY A 104 17.09 7.34 1.17
N PHE A 105 17.19 6.10 1.62
CA PHE A 105 17.01 4.90 0.81
C PHE A 105 15.65 4.90 0.12
N LEU A 106 14.57 5.07 0.90
CA LEU A 106 13.20 5.10 0.40
C LEU A 106 12.94 6.35 -0.44
N LEU A 107 13.41 7.52 0.03
CA LEU A 107 13.36 8.76 -0.76
C LEU A 107 14.02 8.56 -2.11
N HIS A 108 15.20 7.94 -2.15
CA HIS A 108 16.01 7.88 -3.36
C HIS A 108 15.57 6.78 -4.33
N ILE A 109 14.85 5.75 -3.86
CA ILE A 109 14.13 4.81 -4.72
C ILE A 109 12.91 5.52 -5.32
N CYS A 110 12.02 6.07 -4.49
CA CYS A 110 10.78 6.67 -4.96
C CYS A 110 11.00 7.94 -5.82
N THR A 111 11.97 8.80 -5.46
CA THR A 111 12.31 10.00 -6.25
C THR A 111 12.98 9.68 -7.58
N ARG A 112 13.79 8.61 -7.68
CA ARG A 112 14.41 8.22 -8.96
C ARG A 112 13.47 7.44 -9.87
N ILE A 113 12.49 6.71 -9.33
CA ILE A 113 11.62 5.87 -10.16
C ILE A 113 10.51 6.69 -10.85
N ARG A 114 10.28 7.97 -10.50
CA ARG A 114 9.35 8.91 -11.17
C ARG A 114 7.89 8.43 -11.29
N SER A 115 7.49 7.33 -10.64
CA SER A 115 6.09 6.90 -10.54
C SER A 115 5.53 7.16 -9.15
N ALA A 116 4.23 7.47 -9.11
CA ALA A 116 3.41 7.79 -7.93
C ALA A 116 3.41 6.68 -6.86
N GLY A 117 4.47 6.60 -6.06
CA GLY A 117 4.60 5.68 -4.93
C GLY A 117 3.59 6.02 -3.83
N LEU A 118 2.92 4.99 -3.32
CA LEU A 118 2.17 5.08 -2.07
C LEU A 118 3.04 4.56 -0.95
N SER A 119 3.18 5.37 0.11
CA SER A 119 3.57 4.84 1.41
C SER A 119 2.29 4.48 2.16
N ILE A 120 2.25 3.32 2.79
CA ILE A 120 1.17 3.00 3.71
C ILE A 120 1.73 2.99 5.12
N VAL A 121 1.14 3.80 5.99
CA VAL A 121 1.51 4.01 7.38
C VAL A 121 0.40 3.47 8.27
N PHE A 122 0.76 2.85 9.40
CA PHE A 122 -0.20 2.44 10.42
C PHE A 122 -0.52 3.57 11.40
N ASP A 123 -1.80 3.66 11.80
CA ASP A 123 -2.26 4.53 12.88
C ASP A 123 -2.44 3.69 14.14
N SER A 124 -1.49 3.81 15.08
CA SER A 124 -1.59 3.28 16.43
C SER A 124 -2.04 4.41 17.38
N SER A 125 -3.36 4.61 17.50
CA SER A 125 -3.92 5.52 18.51
C SER A 125 -3.59 5.01 19.93
N PRO A 126 -3.18 5.87 20.88
CA PRO A 126 -2.76 5.41 22.21
C PRO A 126 -3.96 4.94 23.05
N ALA A 127 -3.93 3.68 23.48
CA ALA A 127 -4.66 3.21 24.65
C ALA A 127 -3.93 3.65 25.94
N PRO A 128 -4.59 3.73 27.11
CA PRO A 128 -3.95 4.16 28.35
C PRO A 128 -2.94 3.11 28.84
N GLU A 129 -1.69 3.52 29.03
CA GLU A 129 -0.55 2.63 29.34
C GLU A 129 -0.49 2.14 30.80
N PRO A 130 -0.01 0.89 31.02
CA PRO A 130 0.75 0.50 32.20
C PRO A 130 2.26 0.81 32.05
N ALA A 131 2.89 1.29 33.13
CA ALA A 131 4.15 2.03 33.16
C ALA A 131 5.48 1.25 32.90
N HIS A 132 5.47 0.11 32.21
CA HIS A 132 6.64 -0.79 32.21
C HIS A 132 7.18 -1.28 30.85
N SER A 133 6.67 -0.82 29.70
CA SER A 133 7.29 -1.14 28.40
C SER A 133 8.09 0.05 27.84
N SER A 134 9.35 -0.19 27.45
CA SER A 134 10.27 0.82 26.89
C SER A 134 9.96 1.21 25.43
N HIS A 135 8.87 0.71 24.87
CA HIS A 135 8.55 0.84 23.45
C HIS A 135 7.22 1.56 23.29
N ARG A 136 7.29 2.89 23.28
CA ARG A 136 6.14 3.75 22.98
C ARG A 136 5.73 3.54 21.51
N PRO A 137 4.43 3.35 21.20
CA PRO A 137 3.94 3.33 19.82
C PRO A 137 4.34 4.63 19.13
N ARG A 138 4.65 4.56 17.82
CA ARG A 138 5.08 5.75 17.08
C ARG A 138 3.87 6.66 16.87
N ASN A 139 4.09 7.96 16.99
CA ASN A 139 3.05 8.92 16.65
C ASN A 139 2.77 8.86 15.15
N PRO A 140 1.53 8.52 14.72
CA PRO A 140 1.19 8.40 13.31
C PRO A 140 1.50 9.69 12.54
N SER A 141 1.30 10.85 13.16
CA SER A 141 1.55 12.15 12.53
C SER A 141 3.02 12.36 12.17
N GLU A 142 3.94 11.92 13.05
CA GLU A 142 5.39 12.01 12.79
C GLU A 142 5.80 11.10 11.63
N VAL A 143 5.24 9.89 11.58
CA VAL A 143 5.52 8.95 10.48
C VAL A 143 4.98 9.50 9.16
N LEU A 144 3.75 10.03 9.15
CA LEU A 144 3.15 10.67 7.97
C LEU A 144 3.98 11.88 7.51
N GLU A 145 4.48 12.70 8.44
CA GLU A 145 5.32 13.86 8.13
C GLU A 145 6.63 13.44 7.47
N VAL A 146 7.36 12.46 8.02
CA VAL A 146 8.62 11.95 7.46
C VAL A 146 8.45 11.45 6.03
N TYR A 147 7.37 10.72 5.73
CA TYR A 147 7.10 10.28 4.35
C TYR A 147 6.66 11.44 3.44
N SER A 148 5.90 12.40 3.97
CA SER A 148 5.42 13.57 3.21
C SER A 148 6.55 14.53 2.83
N GLU A 149 7.50 14.78 3.73
CA GLU A 149 8.75 15.50 3.45
C GLU A 149 9.55 14.82 2.32
N GLY A 150 9.39 13.51 2.22
CA GLY A 150 9.93 12.69 1.15
C GLY A 150 9.26 12.78 -0.22
N GLY A 151 8.20 13.57 -0.34
CA GLY A 151 7.37 13.64 -1.53
C GLY A 151 6.50 12.39 -1.75
N LEU A 152 6.36 11.53 -0.74
CA LEU A 152 5.41 10.43 -0.75
C LEU A 152 4.05 10.91 -0.22
N ASN A 153 2.97 10.30 -0.69
CA ASN A 153 1.63 10.55 -0.17
C ASN A 153 1.25 9.37 0.73
N PRO A 154 1.58 9.40 2.03
CA PRO A 154 1.29 8.29 2.91
C PRO A 154 -0.22 8.14 3.15
N GLN A 155 -0.70 6.90 3.21
CA GLN A 155 -2.09 6.57 3.48
C GLN A 155 -2.19 5.54 4.60
N LEU A 156 -3.29 5.54 5.34
CA LEU A 156 -3.52 4.55 6.39
C LEU A 156 -3.69 3.15 5.78
N LEU A 157 -3.13 2.10 6.39
CA LEU A 157 -3.40 0.74 5.93
C LEU A 157 -4.83 0.34 6.26
N THR A 158 -5.61 0.07 5.22
CA THR A 158 -6.96 -0.46 5.36
C THR A 158 -7.21 -1.68 4.47
N PHE A 159 -8.13 -2.52 4.90
CA PHE A 159 -8.54 -3.77 4.29
C PHE A 159 -10.06 -3.79 4.13
N ARG A 160 -10.55 -4.42 3.06
CA ARG A 160 -11.97 -4.77 3.01
C ARG A 160 -12.19 -5.97 3.91
N GLU A 161 -13.40 -6.14 4.42
CA GLU A 161 -13.74 -7.34 5.19
C GLU A 161 -13.46 -8.62 4.39
N SER A 162 -13.68 -8.62 3.08
CA SER A 162 -13.35 -9.73 2.17
C SER A 162 -11.84 -10.07 2.08
N ASP A 163 -10.96 -9.15 2.47
CA ASP A 163 -9.51 -9.35 2.50
C ASP A 163 -9.06 -10.04 3.82
N ILE A 164 -9.91 -9.99 4.85
CA ILE A 164 -9.64 -10.55 6.18
C ILE A 164 -10.20 -11.98 6.23
N ARG A 165 -9.32 -12.95 6.46
CA ARG A 165 -9.70 -14.36 6.64
C ARG A 165 -9.73 -14.72 8.10
N ILE A 166 -10.43 -15.80 8.43
CA ILE A 166 -10.49 -16.34 9.80
C ILE A 166 -9.09 -16.60 10.36
N GLN A 167 -8.15 -17.11 9.54
CA GLN A 167 -6.75 -17.29 9.96
C GLN A 167 -6.05 -15.96 10.33
N HIS A 168 -6.34 -14.88 9.59
CA HIS A 168 -5.77 -13.55 9.87
C HIS A 168 -6.37 -12.99 11.15
N LEU A 169 -7.69 -13.16 11.32
CA LEU A 169 -8.40 -12.75 12.51
C LEU A 169 -7.90 -13.50 13.75
N LEU A 170 -7.79 -14.83 13.67
CA LEU A 170 -7.23 -15.63 14.76
C LEU A 170 -5.83 -15.14 15.10
N ALA A 171 -4.95 -14.98 14.11
CA ALA A 171 -3.60 -14.48 14.34
C ALA A 171 -3.62 -13.08 14.99
N LEU A 172 -4.39 -12.11 14.47
CA LEU A 172 -4.57 -10.75 15.04
C LEU A 172 -5.03 -10.79 16.50
N LEU A 173 -5.92 -11.73 16.83
CA LEU A 173 -6.49 -11.89 18.16
C LEU A 173 -5.61 -12.71 19.10
N THR A 174 -4.57 -13.41 18.63
CA THR A 174 -3.71 -14.25 19.47
C THR A 174 -2.24 -13.81 19.48
N ALA A 175 -1.91 -12.70 18.81
CA ALA A 175 -0.59 -12.44 18.22
C ALA A 175 0.64 -12.29 19.15
N SER A 176 0.57 -12.52 20.47
CA SER A 176 1.79 -12.50 21.30
C SER A 176 2.30 -13.92 21.59
N PRO A 177 3.43 -14.35 21.00
CA PRO A 177 4.05 -15.63 21.35
C PRO A 177 4.71 -15.60 22.73
N ASP A 178 5.19 -14.42 23.17
CA ASP A 178 5.96 -14.27 24.40
C ASP A 178 5.07 -14.04 25.63
N ALA A 179 3.88 -13.47 25.41
CA ALA A 179 2.85 -13.28 26.42
C ALA A 179 1.50 -13.76 25.87
N PRO A 180 1.31 -15.09 25.72
CA PRO A 180 0.06 -15.62 25.22
C PRO A 180 -1.07 -15.17 26.16
N PRO A 181 -2.23 -14.76 25.62
CA PRO A 181 -3.34 -14.38 26.47
C PRO A 181 -3.78 -15.60 27.28
N SER A 182 -4.47 -15.35 28.40
CA SER A 182 -4.93 -16.42 29.28
C SER A 182 -5.69 -17.50 28.48
N SER A 183 -5.60 -18.76 28.92
CA SER A 183 -6.24 -19.88 28.22
C SER A 183 -7.75 -19.65 28.03
N ARG A 184 -8.39 -18.91 28.94
CA ARG A 184 -9.77 -18.46 28.83
C ARG A 184 -9.98 -17.53 27.64
N ILE A 185 -9.15 -16.49 27.48
CA ILE A 185 -9.22 -15.56 26.36
C ILE A 185 -9.01 -16.30 25.03
N LEU A 186 -8.03 -17.21 24.96
CA LEU A 186 -7.78 -18.02 23.77
C LEU A 186 -8.98 -18.91 23.40
N ASN A 187 -9.59 -19.56 24.39
CA ASN A 187 -10.77 -20.40 24.15
C ASN A 187 -11.98 -19.57 23.70
N ALA A 188 -12.19 -18.40 24.30
CA ALA A 188 -13.22 -17.45 23.88
C ALA A 188 -13.00 -16.98 22.43
N ILE A 189 -11.77 -16.61 22.07
CA ILE A 189 -11.42 -16.21 20.70
C ILE A 189 -11.65 -17.37 19.72
N ARG A 190 -11.25 -18.60 20.05
CA ARG A 190 -11.50 -19.78 19.22
C ARG A 190 -12.99 -20.05 19.04
N HIS A 191 -13.77 -19.91 20.12
CA HIS A 191 -15.22 -20.04 20.08
C HIS A 191 -15.87 -18.99 19.16
N ILE A 192 -15.47 -17.72 19.30
CA ILE A 192 -15.95 -16.61 18.46
C ILE A 192 -15.57 -16.84 16.99
N THR A 193 -14.29 -17.09 16.72
CA THR A 193 -13.78 -17.30 15.35
C THR A 193 -14.38 -18.52 14.67
N GLY A 194 -14.69 -19.59 15.41
CA GLY A 194 -15.39 -20.77 14.90
C GLY A 194 -16.86 -20.53 14.52
N ARG A 195 -17.47 -19.42 14.99
CA ARG A 195 -18.84 -19.02 14.65
C ARG A 195 -18.92 -17.98 13.53
N LEU A 196 -17.78 -17.45 13.10
CA LEU A 196 -17.73 -16.50 11.99
C LEU A 196 -17.83 -17.24 10.65
N THR A 197 -18.38 -16.54 9.67
CA THR A 197 -18.46 -17.02 8.29
C THR A 197 -17.44 -16.26 7.42
N PHE A 198 -17.23 -16.74 6.19
CA PHE A 198 -16.43 -16.04 5.18
C PHE A 198 -17.36 -15.61 4.03
N PRO A 199 -17.31 -14.34 3.55
CA PRO A 199 -16.37 -13.26 3.94
C PRO A 199 -16.52 -12.83 5.40
N PHE A 200 -15.46 -12.28 5.99
CA PHE A 200 -15.50 -11.72 7.35
C PHE A 200 -16.56 -10.61 7.42
N ASP A 201 -17.18 -10.46 8.58
CA ASP A 201 -18.21 -9.46 8.87
C ASP A 201 -17.87 -8.84 10.22
N LEU A 202 -17.47 -7.57 10.21
CA LEU A 202 -17.04 -6.85 11.42
C LEU A 202 -18.22 -6.65 12.39
N GLN A 203 -19.42 -6.41 11.87
CA GLN A 203 -20.61 -6.27 12.70
C GLN A 203 -20.89 -7.57 13.45
N ARG A 204 -20.90 -8.69 12.74
CA ARG A 204 -21.14 -10.00 13.35
C ARG A 204 -20.05 -10.37 14.36
N PHE A 205 -18.80 -10.03 14.07
CA PHE A 205 -17.70 -10.20 15.02
C PHE A 205 -17.94 -9.41 16.32
N ASN A 206 -18.34 -8.14 16.21
CA ASN A 206 -18.62 -7.31 17.38
C ASN A 206 -19.77 -7.85 18.23
N GLU A 207 -20.86 -8.33 17.60
CA GLU A 207 -21.96 -8.99 18.31
C GLU A 207 -21.48 -10.22 19.09
N LEU A 208 -20.67 -11.08 18.47
CA LEU A 208 -20.15 -12.29 19.13
C LEU A 208 -19.18 -11.97 20.29
N VAL A 209 -18.41 -10.89 20.18
CA VAL A 209 -17.54 -10.42 21.26
C VAL A 209 -18.36 -9.83 22.41
N GLU A 210 -19.43 -9.09 22.12
CA GLU A 210 -20.34 -8.53 23.13
C GLU A 210 -21.16 -9.61 23.86
N ASP A 211 -21.52 -10.70 23.16
CA ASP A 211 -22.22 -11.85 23.73
C ASP A 211 -21.34 -12.70 24.68
N GLU A 212 -20.02 -12.63 24.53
CA GLU A 212 -19.06 -13.44 25.29
C GLU A 212 -18.83 -12.87 26.70
N ARG A 213 -18.71 -13.76 27.70
CA ARG A 213 -18.54 -13.34 29.10
C ARG A 213 -17.07 -13.18 29.45
N TRP A 214 -16.57 -11.96 29.29
CA TRP A 214 -15.19 -11.60 29.66
C TRP A 214 -15.03 -11.34 31.16
N ASP A 215 -13.85 -11.63 31.69
CA ASP A 215 -13.34 -10.98 32.91
C ASP A 215 -12.77 -9.60 32.56
N GLU A 216 -12.33 -8.84 33.56
CA GLU A 216 -11.80 -7.48 33.36
C GLU A 216 -10.62 -7.45 32.38
N GLU A 217 -9.69 -8.41 32.51
CA GLU A 217 -8.55 -8.57 31.61
C GLU A 217 -9.01 -8.90 30.18
N GLY A 218 -9.89 -9.89 30.03
CA GLY A 218 -10.45 -10.28 28.74
C GLY A 218 -11.26 -9.17 28.06
N GLN A 219 -11.97 -8.34 28.83
CA GLN A 219 -12.74 -7.22 28.30
C GLN A 219 -11.81 -6.14 27.73
N ASN A 220 -10.74 -5.80 28.44
CA ASN A 220 -9.72 -4.86 27.97
C ASN A 220 -9.00 -5.40 26.73
N TYR A 221 -8.70 -6.70 26.72
CA TYR A 221 -8.11 -7.39 25.58
C TYR A 221 -9.01 -7.32 24.35
N ALA A 222 -10.27 -7.73 24.49
CA ALA A 222 -11.25 -7.77 23.41
C ALA A 222 -11.52 -6.36 22.85
N ALA A 223 -11.73 -5.36 23.71
CA ALA A 223 -11.97 -3.98 23.30
C ALA A 223 -10.78 -3.39 22.50
N SER A 224 -9.54 -3.69 22.93
CA SER A 224 -8.34 -3.24 22.21
C SER A 224 -8.23 -3.86 20.82
N ARG A 225 -8.54 -5.16 20.71
CA ARG A 225 -8.54 -5.88 19.42
C ARG A 225 -9.68 -5.47 18.50
N GLN A 226 -10.88 -5.23 19.03
CA GLN A 226 -12.00 -4.67 18.28
C GLN A 226 -11.66 -3.30 17.72
N THR A 227 -11.01 -2.44 18.51
CA THR A 227 -10.57 -1.11 18.08
C THR A 227 -9.58 -1.22 16.93
N LEU A 228 -8.55 -2.07 17.07
CA LEU A 228 -7.56 -2.31 16.01
C LEU A 228 -8.22 -2.81 14.71
N LEU A 229 -9.14 -3.78 14.80
CA LEU A 229 -9.86 -4.30 13.64
C LEU A 229 -10.74 -3.23 13.01
N GLY A 230 -11.43 -2.41 13.81
CA GLY A 230 -12.23 -1.29 13.32
C GLY A 230 -11.41 -0.21 12.60
N LEU A 231 -10.15 -0.01 12.99
CA LEU A 231 -9.22 0.88 12.28
C LEU A 231 -8.69 0.26 10.99
N LEU A 232 -8.52 -1.05 10.96
CA LEU A 232 -8.02 -1.78 9.80
C LEU A 232 -9.06 -2.01 8.70
N VAL A 233 -10.35 -2.03 9.04
CA VAL A 233 -11.42 -2.26 8.08
C VAL A 233 -11.85 -0.92 7.46
N ASP A 234 -11.69 -0.77 6.14
CA ASP A 234 -12.12 0.43 5.43
C ASP A 234 -13.62 0.42 5.12
N GLU A 235 -14.18 1.61 4.93
CA GLU A 235 -15.42 1.74 4.16
C GLU A 235 -15.16 1.38 2.68
N PRO A 236 -16.13 0.80 1.96
CA PRO A 236 -15.95 0.31 0.60
C PRO A 236 -15.64 1.46 -0.37
N GLY A 237 -14.36 1.81 -0.54
CA GLY A 237 -13.97 2.95 -1.40
C GLY A 237 -12.50 3.04 -1.78
N SER A 238 -11.55 2.60 -0.94
CA SER A 238 -10.11 2.75 -1.24
C SER A 238 -9.45 1.42 -1.65
N ASP A 239 -9.42 1.14 -2.95
CA ASP A 239 -8.63 0.00 -3.48
C ASP A 239 -7.19 0.45 -3.76
N LEU A 240 -6.39 0.55 -2.70
CA LEU A 240 -5.02 1.05 -2.74
C LEU A 240 -4.10 0.26 -3.70
N THR A 241 -4.39 -1.02 -3.91
CA THR A 241 -3.49 -1.95 -4.62
C THR A 241 -3.76 -2.05 -6.12
N GLN A 242 -4.93 -1.62 -6.62
CA GLN A 242 -5.29 -1.82 -8.03
C GLN A 242 -4.55 -0.87 -8.99
N LYS A 243 -4.30 0.38 -8.60
CA LYS A 243 -3.79 1.40 -9.53
C LYS A 243 -2.29 1.64 -9.49
N LYS A 244 -1.58 1.15 -8.46
CA LYS A 244 -0.19 1.55 -8.21
C LYS A 244 0.81 0.49 -8.65
N ARG A 245 1.92 0.91 -9.24
CA ARG A 245 3.03 0.03 -9.64
C ARG A 245 3.96 -0.25 -8.47
N GLU A 246 4.05 0.68 -7.53
CA GLU A 246 4.92 0.59 -6.37
C GLU A 246 4.09 0.81 -5.12
N LEU A 247 4.19 -0.15 -4.20
CA LEU A 247 3.53 -0.11 -2.91
C LEU A 247 4.59 -0.29 -1.82
N LEU A 248 4.84 0.77 -1.07
CA LEU A 248 5.72 0.76 0.08
C LEU A 248 4.85 0.68 1.34
N VAL A 249 5.19 -0.21 2.27
CA VAL A 249 4.42 -0.40 3.50
C VAL A 249 5.35 -0.28 4.69
N ASP A 250 5.02 0.61 5.62
CA ASP A 250 5.71 0.74 6.89
C ASP A 250 4.98 -0.04 7.99
N LEU A 251 5.62 -1.12 8.43
CA LEU A 251 5.20 -1.95 9.58
C LEU A 251 6.22 -1.88 10.73
N THR A 252 7.10 -0.89 10.72
CA THR A 252 8.28 -0.86 11.60
C THR A 252 7.97 -0.33 13.00
N ASP A 253 6.71 -0.02 13.31
CA ASP A 253 6.28 0.35 14.66
C ASP A 253 6.68 -0.77 15.63
N PRO A 254 7.52 -0.48 16.65
CA PRO A 254 7.96 -1.47 17.63
C PRO A 254 6.80 -2.23 18.28
N TRP A 255 5.65 -1.56 18.47
CA TRP A 255 4.46 -2.16 19.05
C TRP A 255 3.84 -3.24 18.16
N LEU A 256 3.89 -3.06 16.83
CA LEU A 256 3.44 -4.08 15.89
C LEU A 256 4.33 -5.32 15.95
N SER A 257 5.65 -5.14 16.06
CA SER A 257 6.61 -6.24 16.19
C SER A 257 6.49 -6.95 17.54
N GLU A 258 6.36 -6.21 18.65
CA GLU A 258 6.17 -6.78 19.99
C GLU A 258 4.92 -7.66 20.05
N LEU A 259 3.85 -7.22 19.39
CA LEU A 259 2.61 -7.98 19.27
C LEU A 259 2.59 -8.92 18.06
N ALA A 260 3.69 -9.14 17.35
CA ALA A 260 3.81 -9.92 16.11
C ALA A 260 2.71 -9.66 15.05
N LEU A 261 2.10 -8.47 15.09
CA LEU A 261 1.03 -8.04 14.20
C LEU A 261 1.56 -7.71 12.81
N ASP A 262 2.79 -7.22 12.74
CA ASP A 262 3.53 -6.97 11.50
C ASP A 262 3.47 -8.17 10.53
N SER A 263 3.69 -9.39 11.01
CA SER A 263 3.65 -10.61 10.22
C SER A 263 2.24 -10.89 9.65
N VAL A 264 1.20 -10.65 10.44
CA VAL A 264 -0.19 -10.87 10.06
C VAL A 264 -0.63 -9.83 9.03
N LEU A 265 -0.31 -8.57 9.28
CA LEU A 265 -0.66 -7.44 8.42
C LEU A 265 0.05 -7.54 7.06
N PHE A 266 1.32 -7.94 7.06
CA PHE A 266 2.04 -8.16 5.81
C PHE A 266 1.50 -9.37 5.03
N THR A 267 1.05 -10.42 5.71
CA THR A 267 0.37 -11.56 5.08
C THR A 267 -0.93 -11.15 4.38
N MET A 268 -1.74 -10.31 5.03
CA MET A 268 -2.96 -9.75 4.45
C MET A 268 -2.63 -8.90 3.22
N LEU A 269 -1.58 -8.07 3.30
CA LEU A 269 -1.09 -7.27 2.18
C LEU A 269 -0.62 -8.10 1.01
N ILE A 270 0.17 -9.16 1.24
CA ILE A 270 0.61 -10.09 0.19
C ILE A 270 -0.60 -10.71 -0.50
N SER A 271 -1.58 -11.17 0.27
CA SER A 271 -2.81 -11.74 -0.27
C SER A 271 -3.56 -10.74 -1.16
N LYS A 272 -3.77 -9.51 -0.67
CA LYS A 272 -4.42 -8.42 -1.41
C LYS A 272 -3.63 -8.02 -2.67
N PHE A 273 -2.31 -7.90 -2.53
CA PHE A 273 -1.39 -7.55 -3.62
C PHE A 273 -1.37 -8.61 -4.71
N ILE A 274 -1.38 -9.90 -4.37
CA ILE A 274 -1.45 -10.98 -5.37
C ILE A 274 -2.82 -11.00 -6.07
N LYS A 275 -3.91 -10.68 -5.37
CA LYS A 275 -5.28 -10.66 -5.95
C LYS A 275 -5.57 -9.45 -6.84
N SER A 276 -4.97 -8.28 -6.58
CA SER A 276 -5.35 -7.01 -7.22
C SER A 276 -5.16 -6.95 -8.75
N SER A 277 -4.38 -7.87 -9.31
CA SER A 277 -3.97 -7.82 -10.73
C SER A 277 -3.40 -9.19 -11.18
N PRO A 278 -4.26 -10.17 -11.52
CA PRO A 278 -3.80 -11.55 -11.76
C PRO A 278 -2.84 -11.71 -12.94
N PHE A 279 -2.82 -10.75 -13.86
CA PHE A 279 -2.01 -10.79 -15.09
C PHE A 279 -0.74 -9.94 -15.02
N ARG A 280 -0.46 -9.30 -13.87
CA ARG A 280 0.72 -8.45 -13.70
C ARG A 280 1.83 -9.21 -13.03
N ARG A 281 3.06 -8.95 -13.49
CA ARG A 281 4.28 -9.40 -12.83
C ARG A 281 4.41 -8.73 -11.47
N LYS A 282 4.66 -9.51 -10.43
CA LYS A 282 4.69 -9.04 -9.03
C LYS A 282 6.01 -9.39 -8.41
N LEU A 283 6.55 -8.47 -7.64
CA LEU A 283 7.72 -8.68 -6.80
C LEU A 283 7.35 -8.28 -5.37
N ILE A 284 7.56 -9.20 -4.43
CA ILE A 284 7.40 -8.96 -3.00
C ILE A 284 8.80 -8.82 -2.42
N VAL A 285 9.07 -7.69 -1.77
CA VAL A 285 10.37 -7.36 -1.17
C VAL A 285 10.22 -7.22 0.34
N LEU A 286 10.92 -8.05 1.11
CA LEU A 286 11.01 -7.95 2.57
C LEU A 286 12.40 -7.45 2.95
N ASN A 287 12.47 -6.33 3.65
CA ASN A 287 13.72 -5.77 4.16
C ASN A 287 13.92 -6.17 5.61
N ASN A 288 15.17 -6.41 6.03
CA ASN A 288 15.50 -6.89 7.37
C ASN A 288 14.62 -8.07 7.81
N ALA A 289 14.44 -9.03 6.90
CA ALA A 289 13.42 -10.05 7.02
C ALA A 289 13.55 -10.96 8.26
N HIS A 290 14.73 -11.01 8.89
CA HIS A 290 14.92 -11.71 10.16
C HIS A 290 14.09 -11.13 11.32
N GLU A 291 13.64 -9.88 11.23
CA GLU A 291 12.75 -9.27 12.21
C GLU A 291 11.31 -9.81 12.11
N TYR A 292 10.86 -10.12 10.87
CA TYR A 292 9.46 -10.44 10.55
C TYR A 292 9.23 -11.94 10.28
N LEU A 293 10.24 -12.65 9.78
CA LEU A 293 10.17 -14.07 9.43
C LEU A 293 10.55 -14.95 10.62
N ARG A 294 9.76 -14.86 11.68
CA ARG A 294 9.89 -15.77 12.83
C ARG A 294 9.49 -17.19 12.41
N PRO A 295 10.17 -18.22 12.94
CA PRO A 295 9.79 -19.62 12.72
C PRO A 295 8.30 -19.85 13.01
N GLN A 296 7.61 -20.52 12.09
CA GLN A 296 6.19 -20.87 12.12
C GLN A 296 5.23 -19.65 12.08
N SER A 297 5.74 -18.44 11.82
CA SER A 297 4.87 -17.28 11.64
C SER A 297 3.94 -17.46 10.44
N ILE A 298 2.78 -16.81 10.49
CA ILE A 298 1.83 -16.81 9.38
C ILE A 298 2.44 -16.26 8.09
N LEU A 299 3.36 -15.29 8.23
CA LEU A 299 4.08 -14.69 7.11
C LEU A 299 5.04 -15.69 6.46
N GLU A 300 5.79 -16.44 7.27
CA GLU A 300 6.69 -17.49 6.78
C GLU A 300 5.92 -18.51 5.94
N ASN A 301 4.83 -19.05 6.49
CA ASN A 301 3.97 -20.02 5.82
C ASN A 301 3.39 -19.45 4.52
N THR A 302 3.01 -18.17 4.53
CA THR A 302 2.51 -17.47 3.34
C THR A 302 3.57 -17.35 2.27
N LEU A 303 4.80 -16.96 2.62
CA LEU A 303 5.90 -16.85 1.67
C LEU A 303 6.29 -18.20 1.09
N GLN A 304 6.36 -19.26 1.90
CA GLN A 304 6.61 -20.62 1.42
C GLN A 304 5.54 -21.08 0.43
N HIS A 305 4.27 -20.80 0.73
CA HIS A 305 3.17 -21.14 -0.16
C HIS A 305 3.24 -20.35 -1.48
N VAL A 306 3.58 -19.07 -1.42
CA VAL A 306 3.79 -18.24 -2.61
C VAL A 306 4.99 -18.75 -3.41
N ALA A 307 6.08 -19.15 -2.73
CA ALA A 307 7.28 -19.72 -3.35
C ALA A 307 6.98 -21.04 -4.07
N ALA A 308 6.34 -21.99 -3.38
CA ALA A 308 5.98 -23.30 -3.91
C ALA A 308 5.04 -23.17 -5.13
N LYS A 309 4.17 -22.16 -5.13
CA LYS A 309 3.27 -21.86 -6.25
C LYS A 309 3.86 -20.95 -7.32
N GLY A 310 4.99 -20.29 -7.05
CA GLY A 310 5.62 -19.28 -7.92
C GLY A 310 5.94 -19.79 -9.31
N LEU A 311 6.10 -21.11 -9.49
CA LEU A 311 6.25 -21.70 -10.83
C LEU A 311 5.00 -21.53 -11.72
N SER A 312 3.82 -21.32 -11.13
CA SER A 312 2.54 -21.18 -11.84
C SER A 312 2.04 -19.73 -11.97
N ARG A 313 2.65 -18.78 -11.25
CA ARG A 313 2.18 -17.38 -11.16
C ARG A 313 3.35 -16.43 -11.28
N ASP A 314 3.15 -15.32 -11.99
CA ASP A 314 4.15 -14.27 -12.23
C ASP A 314 4.48 -13.46 -10.93
N VAL A 315 4.81 -14.14 -9.82
CA VAL A 315 5.13 -13.56 -8.50
C VAL A 315 6.52 -14.00 -8.08
N SER A 316 7.39 -13.03 -7.84
CA SER A 316 8.74 -13.20 -7.32
C SER A 316 8.84 -12.74 -5.87
N ILE A 317 9.74 -13.34 -5.11
CA ILE A 317 10.01 -12.96 -3.71
C ILE A 317 11.49 -12.59 -3.58
N LEU A 318 11.76 -11.47 -2.93
CA LEU A 318 13.09 -11.03 -2.56
C LEU A 318 13.15 -10.74 -1.06
N VAL A 319 14.00 -11.46 -0.36
CA VAL A 319 14.18 -11.35 1.09
C VAL A 319 15.55 -10.76 1.36
N SER A 320 15.61 -9.64 2.09
CA SER A 320 16.87 -9.00 2.48
C SER A 320 17.13 -9.20 3.96
N THR A 321 18.34 -9.64 4.31
CA THR A 321 18.72 -9.84 5.71
C THR A 321 20.23 -9.73 5.95
N SER A 322 20.61 -9.06 7.03
CA SER A 322 21.99 -9.07 7.57
C SER A 322 22.30 -10.31 8.41
N GLN A 323 21.27 -11.07 8.80
CA GLN A 323 21.38 -12.24 9.68
C GLN A 323 20.67 -13.45 9.07
N PRO A 324 21.19 -14.04 7.99
CA PRO A 324 20.52 -15.14 7.31
C PRO A 324 20.41 -16.40 8.18
N GLN A 325 21.28 -16.57 9.18
CA GLN A 325 21.20 -17.65 10.16
C GLN A 325 19.94 -17.62 11.04
N LEU A 326 19.24 -16.49 11.10
CA LEU A 326 17.96 -16.38 11.82
C LEU A 326 16.76 -16.74 10.96
N LEU A 327 16.95 -16.93 9.65
CA LEU A 327 15.88 -17.42 8.79
C LEU A 327 15.60 -18.88 9.12
N SER A 328 14.32 -19.23 9.16
CA SER A 328 13.90 -20.61 9.34
C SER A 328 14.39 -21.51 8.19
N GLU A 329 14.59 -22.79 8.51
CA GLU A 329 15.02 -23.79 7.53
C GLU A 329 14.04 -23.89 6.35
N ALA A 330 12.73 -23.77 6.63
CA ALA A 330 11.71 -23.89 5.60
C ALA A 330 11.70 -22.70 4.62
N ILE A 331 12.07 -21.48 5.05
CA ILE A 331 12.38 -20.38 4.13
C ILE A 331 13.65 -20.69 3.35
N CYS A 332 14.72 -21.09 4.02
CA CYS A 332 16.00 -21.39 3.38
C CYS A 332 15.87 -22.47 2.30
N ASN A 333 15.03 -23.48 2.52
CA ASN A 333 14.73 -24.53 1.55
C ASN A 333 13.96 -23.99 0.32
N SER A 334 13.14 -22.97 0.51
CA SER A 334 12.39 -22.29 -0.57
C SER A 334 13.25 -21.34 -1.41
N VAL A 335 14.42 -20.92 -0.92
CA VAL A 335 15.33 -20.01 -1.63
C VAL A 335 15.89 -20.70 -2.88
N ASP A 336 15.77 -20.04 -4.04
CA ASP A 336 16.36 -20.48 -5.29
C ASP A 336 17.79 -19.95 -5.47
N TYR A 337 18.03 -18.73 -4.98
CA TYR A 337 19.30 -18.04 -5.16
C TYR A 337 19.63 -17.05 -4.04
N ALA A 338 20.91 -16.77 -3.87
CA ALA A 338 21.42 -15.81 -2.92
C ALA A 338 22.33 -14.78 -3.62
N ILE A 339 22.18 -13.51 -3.25
CA ILE A 339 23.10 -12.43 -3.58
C ILE A 339 23.74 -11.96 -2.30
N CYS A 340 25.06 -11.94 -2.29
CA CYS A 340 25.87 -11.83 -1.09
C CYS A 340 26.80 -10.64 -1.26
N SER A 341 26.75 -9.65 -0.36
CA SER A 341 27.69 -8.52 -0.37
C SER A 341 28.97 -8.84 0.40
N THR A 342 29.89 -7.87 0.42
CA THR A 342 31.33 -8.02 0.60
C THR A 342 31.82 -8.31 2.04
N SER A 343 30.95 -8.80 2.92
CA SER A 343 31.26 -9.03 4.33
C SER A 343 30.47 -10.22 4.88
N ALA A 344 30.88 -11.40 4.46
CA ALA A 344 30.39 -12.67 5.00
C ALA A 344 30.99 -12.92 6.39
N SER A 345 30.17 -12.94 7.43
CA SER A 345 30.59 -13.50 8.73
C SER A 345 30.82 -15.02 8.62
N GLY A 346 31.52 -15.63 9.57
CA GLY A 346 31.68 -17.09 9.59
C GLY A 346 30.33 -17.84 9.70
N SER A 347 29.35 -17.28 10.41
CA SER A 347 27.98 -17.81 10.49
C SER A 347 27.26 -17.73 9.14
N TRP A 348 27.49 -16.66 8.40
CA TRP A 348 26.95 -16.47 7.06
C TRP A 348 27.48 -17.52 6.08
N LEU A 349 28.80 -17.76 6.09
CA LEU A 349 29.42 -18.74 5.20
C LEU A 349 28.90 -20.15 5.47
N ARG A 350 28.69 -20.47 6.75
CA ARG A 350 28.06 -21.72 7.16
C ARG A 350 26.66 -21.85 6.58
N TRP A 351 25.81 -20.84 6.81
CA TRP A 351 24.44 -20.81 6.27
C TRP A 351 24.42 -20.97 4.75
N PHE A 352 25.30 -20.27 4.03
CA PHE A 352 25.38 -20.32 2.58
C PHE A 352 25.80 -21.70 2.07
N LYS A 353 26.74 -22.36 2.74
CA LYS A 353 27.16 -23.74 2.42
C LYS A 353 26.04 -24.74 2.65
N GLU A 354 25.36 -24.62 3.79
CA GLU A 354 24.29 -25.53 4.20
C GLU A 354 23.05 -25.41 3.30
N HIS A 355 22.72 -24.18 2.88
CA HIS A 355 21.44 -23.93 2.23
C HIS A 355 21.52 -23.51 0.78
N ILE A 356 22.66 -23.13 0.19
CA ILE A 356 22.73 -22.68 -1.22
C ILE A 356 23.71 -23.53 -2.02
N GLN A 357 24.95 -23.66 -1.54
CA GLN A 357 26.01 -24.30 -2.31
C GLN A 357 27.06 -24.97 -1.41
N GLU A 358 27.04 -26.31 -1.37
CA GLU A 358 27.91 -27.14 -0.52
C GLU A 358 29.42 -26.92 -0.78
N ASN A 359 29.79 -26.61 -2.04
CA ASN A 359 31.19 -26.55 -2.49
C ASN A 359 31.83 -25.16 -2.45
N CYS A 360 31.23 -24.16 -1.80
CA CYS A 360 31.83 -22.81 -1.74
C CYS A 360 33.01 -22.78 -0.77
N THR A 361 34.23 -22.45 -1.19
CA THR A 361 35.37 -22.34 -0.26
C THR A 361 35.41 -20.95 0.37
N SER A 362 35.97 -20.83 1.58
CA SER A 362 36.10 -19.53 2.27
C SER A 362 36.96 -18.53 1.50
N HIS A 363 37.87 -19.03 0.66
CA HIS A 363 38.71 -18.19 -0.19
C HIS A 363 37.91 -17.54 -1.32
N ASP A 364 36.79 -18.12 -1.76
CA ASP A 364 36.04 -17.59 -2.88
C ASP A 364 35.25 -16.32 -2.52
N LEU A 365 35.03 -16.06 -1.23
CA LEU A 365 34.25 -14.92 -0.72
C LEU A 365 35.16 -13.76 -0.33
N PHE A 366 35.85 -13.18 -1.31
CA PHE A 366 36.73 -12.03 -1.11
C PHE A 366 35.95 -10.75 -0.71
N PRO A 367 36.56 -9.85 0.09
CA PRO A 367 35.90 -8.75 0.80
C PRO A 367 35.51 -7.53 -0.07
N SER A 368 35.44 -7.68 -1.39
CA SER A 368 35.12 -6.58 -2.32
C SER A 368 34.19 -6.97 -3.47
N ASN A 369 33.84 -8.24 -3.57
CA ASN A 369 32.93 -8.74 -4.60
C ASN A 369 31.58 -9.16 -4.02
N ILE A 370 30.53 -8.88 -4.78
CA ILE A 370 29.21 -9.46 -4.63
C ILE A 370 29.24 -10.86 -5.22
N CYS A 371 28.85 -11.84 -4.42
CA CYS A 371 28.69 -13.22 -4.85
C CYS A 371 27.22 -13.48 -5.16
N LEU A 372 26.93 -13.92 -6.38
CA LEU A 372 25.61 -14.35 -6.83
C LEU A 372 25.66 -15.87 -7.00
N ALA A 373 24.83 -16.60 -6.26
CA ALA A 373 24.84 -18.06 -6.24
C ALA A 373 23.43 -18.65 -6.32
N SER A 374 23.30 -19.82 -6.91
CA SER A 374 22.03 -20.45 -7.25
C SER A 374 22.07 -21.92 -6.87
N LYS A 375 20.97 -22.41 -6.27
CA LYS A 375 20.76 -23.85 -6.11
C LYS A 375 20.55 -24.57 -7.44
N ARG A 376 19.97 -23.87 -8.41
CA ARG A 376 19.63 -24.43 -9.72
C ARG A 376 20.80 -24.26 -10.67
N LYS A 377 21.28 -25.38 -11.24
CA LYS A 377 22.29 -25.35 -12.31
C LYS A 377 21.76 -24.58 -13.52
N GLY A 378 22.62 -23.77 -14.13
CA GLY A 378 22.29 -23.00 -15.33
C GLY A 378 21.41 -21.77 -15.08
N MET A 379 21.26 -21.31 -13.83
CA MET A 379 20.52 -20.06 -13.59
C MET A 379 21.30 -18.82 -14.03
N TYR A 380 22.63 -18.90 -14.14
CA TYR A 380 23.50 -17.79 -14.53
C TYR A 380 24.26 -18.15 -15.80
N THR A 381 23.71 -17.82 -16.96
CA THR A 381 24.53 -17.76 -18.17
C THR A 381 24.26 -16.43 -18.84
N PRO A 382 25.24 -15.51 -18.88
CA PRO A 382 25.24 -14.43 -19.85
C PRO A 382 25.05 -15.02 -21.24
N GLU A 383 24.26 -14.38 -22.11
CA GLU A 383 24.20 -14.79 -23.52
C GLU A 383 25.62 -14.81 -24.09
N GLY A 384 26.09 -16.00 -24.50
CA GLY A 384 27.42 -16.19 -25.10
C GLY A 384 28.48 -16.86 -24.20
N ILE A 385 28.23 -17.13 -22.92
CA ILE A 385 29.14 -17.90 -22.05
C ILE A 385 28.47 -19.23 -21.68
N PHE A 386 28.61 -20.22 -22.56
CA PHE A 386 28.19 -21.61 -22.31
C PHE A 386 29.24 -22.32 -21.45
N ARG A 387 29.34 -21.96 -20.17
CA ARG A 387 29.96 -22.86 -19.17
C ARG A 387 28.86 -23.45 -18.31
N ASN A 388 28.67 -24.75 -18.44
CA ASN A 388 27.60 -25.53 -17.79
C ASN A 388 27.71 -25.62 -16.25
N ASP A 389 28.77 -25.05 -15.65
CA ASP A 389 29.10 -25.27 -14.23
C ASP A 389 29.17 -24.01 -13.37
N LEU A 390 28.77 -22.83 -13.88
CA LEU A 390 28.77 -21.61 -13.06
C LEU A 390 27.53 -21.58 -12.14
N SER A 391 27.65 -22.20 -10.96
CA SER A 391 26.71 -22.00 -9.85
C SER A 391 26.92 -20.67 -9.12
N THR A 392 28.06 -20.01 -9.35
CA THR A 392 28.51 -18.82 -8.62
C THR A 392 29.11 -17.78 -9.56
N LEU A 393 28.83 -16.51 -9.31
CA LEU A 393 29.39 -15.36 -10.02
C LEU A 393 29.86 -14.30 -9.02
N TYR A 394 31.01 -13.70 -9.30
CA TYR A 394 31.57 -12.61 -8.51
C TYR A 394 31.57 -11.29 -9.28
N LEU A 395 31.10 -10.22 -8.64
CA LEU A 395 30.97 -8.88 -9.23
C LEU A 395 31.57 -7.83 -8.28
N PRO A 396 32.48 -6.94 -8.71
CA PRO A 396 32.98 -5.89 -7.83
C PRO A 396 31.85 -4.97 -7.33
N LEU A 397 31.78 -4.74 -6.01
CA LEU A 397 30.78 -3.85 -5.41
C LEU A 397 30.92 -2.41 -5.89
N SER A 398 32.14 -1.97 -6.21
CA SER A 398 32.45 -0.68 -6.80
C SER A 398 31.66 -0.44 -8.10
N THR A 399 31.53 -1.48 -8.94
CA THR A 399 30.76 -1.43 -10.19
C THR A 399 29.28 -1.15 -9.92
N LEU A 400 28.72 -1.67 -8.81
CA LEU A 400 27.35 -1.37 -8.40
C LEU A 400 27.17 0.01 -7.74
N ARG A 401 28.22 0.65 -7.26
CA ARG A 401 28.13 2.00 -6.70
C ARG A 401 28.21 3.07 -7.78
N GLN A 402 28.98 2.82 -8.84
CA GLN A 402 29.28 3.81 -9.87
C GLN A 402 28.26 3.85 -11.01
N SER A 403 27.56 2.74 -11.30
CA SER A 403 26.61 2.75 -12.41
C SER A 403 25.35 3.56 -12.06
N THR A 404 25.16 4.69 -12.76
CA THR A 404 23.84 5.30 -12.89
C THR A 404 22.97 4.32 -13.67
N PRO A 405 21.70 4.08 -13.28
CA PRO A 405 20.82 3.24 -14.09
C PRO A 405 20.78 3.83 -15.51
N PRO A 406 21.04 3.04 -16.56
CA PRO A 406 21.14 3.59 -17.90
C PRO A 406 19.79 4.21 -18.30
N PRO A 407 19.80 5.29 -19.10
CA PRO A 407 18.58 5.78 -19.71
C PRO A 407 17.92 4.66 -20.52
N ARG A 408 16.59 4.51 -20.38
CA ARG A 408 15.75 3.47 -20.99
C ARG A 408 16.27 3.00 -22.36
N LEU A 409 17.03 1.90 -22.39
CA LEU A 409 17.39 1.22 -23.62
C LEU A 409 16.16 0.45 -24.11
N ARG A 410 15.53 0.96 -25.18
CA ARG A 410 14.49 0.22 -25.90
C ARG A 410 15.14 -0.93 -26.67
N LEU A 411 15.23 -2.08 -26.02
CA LEU A 411 15.60 -3.33 -26.67
C LEU A 411 14.46 -3.77 -27.60
N ASN A 412 14.62 -3.53 -28.91
CA ASN A 412 13.81 -4.14 -29.97
C ASN A 412 14.22 -5.61 -30.14
N VAL A 413 13.89 -6.45 -29.16
CA VAL A 413 14.04 -7.90 -29.32
C VAL A 413 12.76 -8.42 -29.96
N LYS A 414 12.85 -8.91 -31.21
CA LYS A 414 11.84 -9.80 -31.78
C LYS A 414 11.89 -11.12 -31.02
N VAL A 415 11.25 -11.15 -29.85
CA VAL A 415 11.02 -12.39 -29.12
C VAL A 415 10.08 -13.23 -29.98
N GLN A 416 10.57 -14.37 -30.48
CA GLN A 416 9.66 -15.42 -30.95
C GLN A 416 8.84 -15.86 -29.73
N GLN A 417 7.63 -15.34 -29.63
CA GLN A 417 6.66 -15.78 -28.63
C GLN A 417 6.38 -17.25 -28.88
N SER A 418 7.03 -18.12 -28.10
CA SER A 418 6.58 -19.49 -27.94
C SER A 418 5.13 -19.43 -27.45
N LYS A 419 4.22 -20.06 -28.20
CA LYS A 419 2.79 -20.15 -27.85
C LYS A 419 2.68 -20.77 -26.46
N ARG A 420 2.46 -19.93 -25.43
CA ARG A 420 1.99 -20.38 -24.11
C ARG A 420 0.70 -21.18 -24.35
N PRO A 421 0.51 -22.36 -23.71
CA PRO A 421 -0.78 -23.03 -23.72
C PRO A 421 -1.79 -22.09 -23.05
N THR A 422 -2.66 -21.49 -23.86
CA THR A 422 -3.83 -20.76 -23.39
C THR A 422 -4.81 -21.74 -22.76
N ASN A 423 -5.26 -21.40 -21.55
CA ASN A 423 -6.41 -21.97 -20.85
C ASN A 423 -6.19 -23.30 -20.12
N THR A 424 -5.39 -23.26 -19.06
CA THR A 424 -5.74 -24.02 -17.84
C THR A 424 -6.11 -22.98 -16.79
N ILE A 425 -7.42 -22.84 -16.52
CA ILE A 425 -7.91 -21.98 -15.43
C ILE A 425 -7.35 -22.59 -14.15
N ALA A 426 -6.33 -21.95 -13.57
CA ALA A 426 -5.86 -22.32 -12.24
C ALA A 426 -7.04 -22.16 -11.26
N PRO A 427 -7.26 -23.11 -10.33
CA PRO A 427 -8.36 -23.02 -9.39
C PRO A 427 -8.27 -21.71 -8.58
N PRO A 428 -9.42 -21.15 -8.15
CA PRO A 428 -9.47 -19.89 -7.44
C PRO A 428 -8.57 -19.91 -6.19
N LEU A 429 -7.87 -18.81 -5.94
CA LEU A 429 -6.97 -18.64 -4.78
C LEU A 429 -7.71 -18.84 -3.44
N ASP A 430 -9.03 -18.74 -3.43
CA ASP A 430 -9.87 -18.81 -2.24
C ASP A 430 -10.08 -20.24 -1.72
N ASP A 431 -10.14 -21.27 -2.57
CA ASP A 431 -10.30 -22.65 -2.09
C ASP A 431 -9.07 -23.19 -1.36
N PHE A 432 -7.87 -22.63 -1.65
CA PHE A 432 -6.61 -23.19 -1.16
C PHE A 432 -6.07 -22.56 0.12
N LEU A 433 -6.32 -21.27 0.32
CA LEU A 433 -6.00 -20.61 1.59
C LEU A 433 -7.11 -20.79 2.63
N SER A 434 -8.17 -21.52 2.27
CA SER A 434 -9.25 -21.96 3.15
C SER A 434 -9.13 -23.45 3.52
N SER A 435 -8.06 -24.13 3.09
CA SER A 435 -7.86 -25.54 3.40
C SER A 435 -7.53 -25.72 4.89
N PRO A 436 -8.17 -26.67 5.60
CA PRO A 436 -8.02 -26.88 7.04
C PRO A 436 -6.65 -27.46 7.46
N ALA A 437 -5.66 -27.54 6.56
CA ALA A 437 -4.31 -28.03 6.87
C ALA A 437 -3.52 -27.17 7.90
N PHE A 438 -4.15 -26.13 8.46
CA PHE A 438 -3.62 -25.24 9.49
C PHE A 438 -4.12 -25.57 10.91
N SER A 439 -4.86 -26.65 11.13
CA SER A 439 -5.56 -26.88 12.41
C SER A 439 -4.76 -27.54 13.54
N GLU A 440 -3.47 -27.88 13.38
CA GLU A 440 -2.67 -28.40 14.51
C GLU A 440 -1.16 -28.28 14.26
N PRO A 441 -0.38 -27.53 15.06
CA PRO A 441 1.06 -27.76 15.12
C PRO A 441 1.31 -29.11 15.81
N PRO A 442 2.28 -29.93 15.36
CA PRO A 442 2.68 -31.11 16.09
C PRO A 442 3.11 -30.70 17.51
N ALA A 443 2.72 -31.47 18.53
CA ALA A 443 3.09 -31.22 19.92
C ALA A 443 4.63 -31.11 20.04
N VAL A 444 5.14 -29.88 20.16
CA VAL A 444 6.56 -29.62 20.38
C VAL A 444 6.86 -29.88 21.85
N GLN A 445 7.79 -30.80 22.11
CA GLN A 445 8.36 -31.02 23.44
C GLN A 445 8.98 -29.72 23.95
N SER A 446 8.52 -29.28 25.12
CA SER A 446 8.98 -28.07 25.82
C SER A 446 10.50 -28.09 26.04
N SER A 447 11.19 -27.11 25.48
CA SER A 447 12.52 -26.68 25.95
C SER A 447 12.37 -25.83 27.23
N PRO A 448 13.38 -25.77 28.10
CA PRO A 448 13.23 -25.25 29.46
C PRO A 448 13.09 -23.71 29.50
N PRO A 449 12.34 -23.17 30.48
CA PRO A 449 12.12 -21.73 30.58
C PRO A 449 13.34 -20.99 31.14
N TYR A 450 13.62 -19.83 30.54
CA TYR A 450 14.50 -18.81 31.10
C TYR A 450 13.93 -18.31 32.43
N LYS A 451 14.71 -18.41 33.51
CA LYS A 451 14.41 -17.84 34.82
C LYS A 451 14.80 -16.37 34.85
N GLY A 452 13.86 -15.48 35.23
CA GLY A 452 14.19 -14.10 35.55
C GLY A 452 13.01 -13.30 36.09
N LEU A 453 13.02 -13.13 37.42
CA LEU A 453 12.45 -11.99 38.18
C LEU A 453 10.92 -11.92 38.36
N SER A 454 10.47 -12.40 39.51
CA SER A 454 9.20 -12.03 40.15
C SER A 454 9.36 -10.72 40.94
N PHE A 455 8.43 -9.78 40.79
CA PHE A 455 8.30 -8.62 41.69
C PHE A 455 6.87 -8.50 42.22
N GLU A 456 6.77 -8.30 43.53
CA GLU A 456 5.53 -8.08 44.28
C GLU A 456 4.99 -6.65 44.07
N LEU A 457 3.66 -6.56 43.98
CA LEU A 457 2.89 -5.33 43.85
C LEU A 457 2.67 -4.68 45.23
N SER A 458 2.87 -3.37 45.32
CA SER A 458 2.39 -2.55 46.44
C SER A 458 1.49 -1.43 45.91
N LEU A 459 0.41 -1.18 46.65
CA LEU A 459 -0.78 -0.42 46.25
C LEU A 459 -0.85 0.87 47.09
N GLU A 460 -0.66 2.06 46.50
CA GLU A 460 -1.05 3.32 47.17
C GLU A 460 -1.24 4.55 46.22
N ALA A 461 -2.50 5.00 46.15
CA ALA A 461 -3.08 6.35 46.07
C ALA A 461 -2.50 7.53 45.20
N ALA A 462 -3.28 7.87 44.16
CA ALA A 462 -3.93 9.17 43.85
C ALA A 462 -3.24 10.55 44.07
N ARG A 463 -3.30 11.41 43.02
CA ARG A 463 -3.80 12.82 43.08
C ARG A 463 -3.84 13.49 41.68
N TRP A 464 -4.99 14.05 41.32
CA TRP A 464 -5.24 14.83 40.10
C TRP A 464 -4.66 16.25 40.21
N ARG A 465 -4.10 16.79 39.12
CA ARG A 465 -3.80 18.22 38.93
C ARG A 465 -4.42 18.73 37.63
N GLU A 466 -5.00 19.94 37.72
CA GLU A 466 -5.65 20.67 36.64
C GLU A 466 -4.67 21.15 35.56
N ILE A 467 -5.14 21.21 34.31
CA ILE A 467 -4.40 21.73 33.14
C ILE A 467 -4.65 23.25 33.01
N PRO A 468 -3.63 24.09 32.75
CA PRO A 468 -3.81 25.54 32.62
C PRO A 468 -4.45 25.94 31.28
N ARG A 469 -5.33 26.94 31.32
CA ARG A 469 -5.90 27.60 30.12
C ARG A 469 -4.90 28.58 29.52
N LEU A 470 -4.71 28.54 28.20
CA LEU A 470 -3.98 29.55 27.42
C LEU A 470 -4.90 30.72 27.02
N PRO A 471 -4.36 31.94 26.85
CA PRO A 471 -5.15 33.13 26.52
C PRO A 471 -5.49 33.20 25.02
N PRO A 472 -6.62 33.82 24.63
CA PRO A 472 -6.98 34.00 23.24
C PRO A 472 -6.16 35.12 22.59
N THR A 473 -5.57 34.83 21.43
CA THR A 473 -5.02 35.82 20.51
C THR A 473 -6.15 36.41 19.66
N SER A 474 -6.41 37.70 19.82
CA SER A 474 -7.32 38.48 18.97
C SER A 474 -6.55 39.64 18.35
N THR A 475 -6.63 39.77 17.02
CA THR A 475 -6.44 41.06 16.34
C THR A 475 -7.49 41.25 15.25
N ALA A 476 -8.31 42.29 15.46
CA ALA A 476 -8.89 43.25 14.52
C ALA A 476 -9.69 42.78 13.29
N ASN A 477 -11.03 42.85 13.39
CA ASN A 477 -11.92 43.78 12.65
C ASN A 477 -13.35 43.22 12.65
N ASP A 478 -14.19 43.60 13.63
CA ASP A 478 -15.47 42.90 13.82
C ASP A 478 -16.60 43.76 14.41
N GLU A 479 -16.83 44.95 13.84
CA GLU A 479 -18.00 45.77 14.20
C GLU A 479 -19.22 45.51 13.32
N ASN A 480 -19.09 44.85 12.16
CA ASN A 480 -20.23 44.56 11.28
C ASN A 480 -20.91 43.19 11.50
N ILE A 481 -20.36 42.30 12.34
CA ILE A 481 -20.95 40.97 12.63
C ILE A 481 -21.90 41.01 13.84
N ARG A 482 -21.91 42.10 14.63
CA ARG A 482 -22.66 42.16 15.90
C ARG A 482 -24.19 42.28 15.76
N SER A 483 -24.75 42.38 14.55
CA SER A 483 -26.21 42.44 14.34
C SER A 483 -26.84 41.15 13.85
N ALA A 484 -26.06 40.09 13.60
CA ALA A 484 -26.62 38.79 13.24
C ALA A 484 -27.29 38.14 14.45
N VAL A 485 -28.58 37.84 14.31
CA VAL A 485 -29.36 37.08 15.31
C VAL A 485 -28.64 35.76 15.57
N ARG A 486 -28.19 35.55 16.81
CA ARG A 486 -27.51 34.30 17.20
C ARG A 486 -28.55 33.17 17.26
N PRO A 487 -28.33 32.05 16.56
CA PRO A 487 -29.24 30.92 16.60
C PRO A 487 -29.32 30.37 18.01
N THR A 488 -30.54 30.15 18.50
CA THR A 488 -30.78 29.49 19.79
C THR A 488 -31.04 28.00 19.57
N ALA A 489 -30.62 27.15 20.52
CA ALA A 489 -30.77 25.70 20.39
C ALA A 489 -32.25 25.26 20.30
N ASP A 490 -33.18 26.07 20.80
CA ASP A 490 -34.62 25.81 20.78
C ASP A 490 -35.23 25.88 19.37
N GLU A 491 -34.55 26.53 18.43
CA GLU A 491 -34.95 26.59 17.02
C GLU A 491 -34.80 25.22 16.32
N TYR A 492 -34.05 24.28 16.90
CA TYR A 492 -33.72 23.00 16.26
C TYR A 492 -34.52 21.83 16.85
N PRO A 493 -34.74 20.75 16.06
CA PRO A 493 -35.44 19.56 16.54
C PRO A 493 -34.84 19.01 17.85
N PRO A 494 -35.66 18.55 18.81
CA PRO A 494 -35.20 18.14 20.14
C PRO A 494 -34.21 16.97 20.12
N GLU A 495 -34.21 16.18 19.05
CA GLU A 495 -33.27 15.10 18.83
C GLU A 495 -31.86 15.60 18.52
N LEU A 496 -31.73 16.74 17.84
CA LEU A 496 -30.46 17.31 17.41
C LEU A 496 -29.86 18.31 18.41
N ARG A 497 -30.65 18.75 19.41
CA ARG A 497 -30.21 19.75 20.41
C ARG A 497 -28.86 19.45 21.05
N PRO A 498 -28.52 18.20 21.46
CA PRO A 498 -27.20 17.90 22.01
C PRO A 498 -26.03 18.30 21.10
N LEU A 499 -26.17 18.03 19.80
CA LEU A 499 -25.16 18.35 18.80
C LEU A 499 -25.12 19.86 18.55
N ILE A 500 -26.28 20.49 18.37
CA ILE A 500 -26.39 21.92 18.06
C ILE A 500 -25.90 22.79 19.22
N VAL A 501 -26.21 22.44 20.47
CA VAL A 501 -25.71 23.13 21.66
C VAL A 501 -24.18 23.04 21.74
N ALA A 502 -23.60 21.88 21.44
CA ALA A 502 -22.15 21.72 21.42
C ALA A 502 -21.49 22.61 20.35
N ILE A 503 -22.07 22.68 19.14
CA ILE A 503 -21.58 23.54 18.05
C ILE A 503 -21.72 25.02 18.43
N ILE A 504 -22.89 25.46 18.90
CA ILE A 504 -23.14 26.85 19.34
C ILE A 504 -22.16 27.25 20.42
N LYS A 505 -21.92 26.38 21.42
CA LYS A 505 -20.99 26.65 22.52
C LYS A 505 -19.54 26.78 22.04
N LEU A 506 -19.12 25.98 21.06
CA LEU A 506 -17.76 26.04 20.52
C LEU A 506 -17.55 27.17 19.51
N THR A 507 -18.63 27.72 18.95
CA THR A 507 -18.59 28.78 17.93
C THR A 507 -19.06 30.14 18.46
N ASP A 508 -19.42 30.24 19.74
CA ASP A 508 -20.13 31.38 20.33
C ASP A 508 -21.40 31.80 19.56
N GLY A 509 -22.02 30.83 18.88
CA GLY A 509 -23.22 31.03 18.04
C GLY A 509 -22.96 31.71 16.69
N ILE A 510 -21.71 31.78 16.23
CA ILE A 510 -21.39 32.33 14.90
C ILE A 510 -21.66 31.23 13.84
N PRO A 511 -22.65 31.40 12.94
CA PRO A 511 -22.90 30.44 11.87
C PRO A 511 -21.72 30.39 10.89
N ASP A 512 -21.59 29.28 10.18
CA ASP A 512 -20.54 28.97 9.21
C ASP A 512 -19.10 28.91 9.78
N LEU A 513 -18.92 29.15 11.08
CA LEU A 513 -17.64 28.93 11.75
C LEU A 513 -17.34 27.44 11.87
N ARG A 514 -16.17 27.03 11.38
CA ARG A 514 -15.73 25.63 11.37
C ARG A 514 -15.15 25.27 12.73
N VAL A 515 -15.63 24.18 13.29
CA VAL A 515 -15.11 23.59 14.53
C VAL A 515 -14.70 22.14 14.29
N SER A 516 -13.69 21.67 15.03
CA SER A 516 -13.25 20.28 14.97
C SER A 516 -14.38 19.34 15.37
N LEU A 517 -14.57 18.29 14.57
CA LEU A 517 -15.59 17.27 14.80
C LEU A 517 -15.37 16.55 16.15
N GLU A 518 -14.10 16.38 16.54
CA GLU A 518 -13.70 15.77 17.81
C GLU A 518 -14.05 16.65 19.01
N SER A 519 -13.81 17.97 18.88
CA SER A 519 -14.19 18.94 19.92
C SER A 519 -15.71 18.98 20.13
N VAL A 520 -16.49 18.95 19.04
CA VAL A 520 -17.96 18.91 19.11
C VAL A 520 -18.45 17.64 19.79
N ARG A 521 -17.84 16.49 19.48
CA ARG A 521 -18.18 15.22 20.12
C ARG A 521 -17.89 15.24 21.63
N ALA A 522 -16.75 15.81 22.04
CA ALA A 522 -16.39 15.93 23.46
C ALA A 522 -17.37 16.83 24.24
N HIS A 523 -18.04 17.77 23.57
CA HIS A 523 -18.97 18.72 24.18
C HIS A 523 -20.45 18.34 24.02
N ALA A 524 -20.78 17.33 23.21
CA ALA A 524 -22.14 16.87 23.02
C ALA A 524 -22.50 15.85 24.12
N TYR A 525 -23.44 16.22 25.01
CA TYR A 525 -23.90 15.41 26.14
C TYR A 525 -25.32 14.85 25.91
N GLY A 526 -25.61 13.68 26.49
CA GLY A 526 -26.90 12.99 26.36
C GLY A 526 -28.11 13.73 26.96
N LYS A 527 -29.32 13.23 26.65
CA LYS A 527 -30.62 13.93 26.71
C LYS A 527 -31.16 14.36 28.10
N ASN A 528 -30.41 14.26 29.19
CA ASN A 528 -30.93 14.57 30.53
C ASN A 528 -30.12 15.68 31.20
N GLY A 529 -30.79 16.80 31.47
CA GLY A 529 -30.23 18.02 31.99
C GLY A 529 -29.26 17.86 33.17
N GLU A 530 -28.23 18.67 33.12
CA GLU A 530 -27.41 19.19 34.22
C GLU A 530 -26.45 18.27 34.99
N THR A 531 -26.45 16.92 34.85
CA THR A 531 -25.55 16.10 35.71
C THR A 531 -24.84 14.88 35.10
N GLN A 532 -24.79 14.70 33.77
CA GLN A 532 -24.01 13.59 33.19
C GLN A 532 -22.76 14.04 32.43
N THR A 533 -21.60 13.56 32.91
CA THR A 533 -20.24 13.84 32.42
C THR A 533 -19.79 12.95 31.27
N ARG A 534 -20.66 12.08 30.72
CA ARG A 534 -20.24 11.10 29.71
C ARG A 534 -20.43 11.63 28.28
N PRO A 535 -19.37 11.63 27.45
CA PRO A 535 -19.47 12.02 26.05
C PRO A 535 -20.38 11.05 25.29
N ILE A 536 -21.10 11.54 24.28
CA ILE A 536 -21.91 10.70 23.39
C ILE A 536 -21.03 9.66 22.68
N GLY A 537 -21.47 8.40 22.67
CA GLY A 537 -20.79 7.30 21.97
C GLY A 537 -20.67 7.54 20.45
N SER A 538 -19.62 7.01 19.81
CA SER A 538 -19.28 7.29 18.40
C SER A 538 -20.46 7.08 17.45
N SER A 539 -21.18 5.95 17.58
CA SER A 539 -22.30 5.60 16.72
C SER A 539 -23.48 6.56 16.86
N ALA A 540 -23.86 6.89 18.10
CA ALA A 540 -24.92 7.86 18.36
C ALA A 540 -24.56 9.26 17.83
N PHE A 541 -23.30 9.66 17.97
CA PHE A 541 -22.81 10.92 17.43
C PHE A 541 -22.89 10.97 15.90
N ILE A 542 -22.44 9.92 15.20
CA ILE A 542 -22.51 9.83 13.73
C ILE A 542 -23.97 9.87 13.23
N ARG A 543 -24.90 9.24 13.94
CA ARG A 543 -26.35 9.30 13.62
C ARG A 543 -26.90 10.71 13.73
N LEU A 544 -26.57 11.43 14.81
CA LEU A 544 -26.98 12.83 14.99
C LEU A 544 -26.39 13.72 13.89
N LEU A 545 -25.12 13.53 13.58
CA LEU A 545 -24.40 14.28 12.56
C LEU A 545 -25.01 14.09 11.17
N SER A 546 -25.31 12.84 10.81
CA SER A 546 -25.95 12.48 9.54
C SER A 546 -27.36 13.05 9.44
N SER A 547 -28.12 13.03 10.53
CA SER A 547 -29.48 13.60 10.60
C SER A 547 -29.48 15.13 10.51
N ALA A 548 -28.55 15.81 11.18
CA ALA A 548 -28.41 17.27 11.08
C ALA A 548 -28.01 17.70 9.66
N ARG A 549 -27.12 16.95 9.00
CA ARG A 549 -26.70 17.20 7.62
C ARG A 549 -27.84 16.98 6.63
N SER A 550 -28.60 15.88 6.76
CA SER A 550 -29.71 15.58 5.85
C SER A 550 -30.83 16.61 5.94
N GLN A 551 -31.03 17.21 7.13
CA GLN A 551 -31.97 18.30 7.35
C GLN A 551 -31.41 19.69 6.96
N GLY A 552 -30.16 19.75 6.50
CA GLY A 552 -29.52 20.99 6.03
C GLY A 552 -29.13 21.96 7.15
N PHE A 553 -29.01 21.51 8.40
CA PHE A 553 -28.60 22.36 9.52
C PHE A 553 -27.09 22.54 9.63
N THR A 554 -26.32 21.57 9.14
CA THR A 554 -24.86 21.58 9.27
C THR A 554 -24.18 21.29 7.94
N ASP A 555 -22.99 21.86 7.76
CA ASP A 555 -22.01 21.44 6.75
C ASP A 555 -20.87 20.69 7.42
N GLN A 556 -20.28 19.77 6.68
CA GLN A 556 -19.10 19.02 7.11
C GLN A 556 -18.09 18.91 5.97
N GLY A 557 -16.81 18.83 6.32
CA GLY A 557 -15.74 18.63 5.36
C GLY A 557 -14.42 18.23 6.03
N GLY A 558 -13.37 18.10 5.20
CA GLY A 558 -12.05 17.66 5.64
C GLY A 558 -11.85 16.13 5.61
N SER A 559 -10.63 15.69 5.91
CA SER A 559 -10.24 14.28 5.95
C SER A 559 -9.37 13.99 7.17
N GLY A 560 -9.49 12.78 7.75
CA GLY A 560 -8.73 12.37 8.94
C GLY A 560 -8.94 13.31 10.14
N ALA A 561 -7.83 13.76 10.73
CA ALA A 561 -7.81 14.69 11.88
C ALA A 561 -8.30 16.12 11.55
N THR A 562 -8.44 16.46 10.26
CA THR A 562 -8.92 17.79 9.82
C THR A 562 -10.43 17.84 9.59
N LYS A 563 -11.18 16.83 10.03
CA LYS A 563 -12.65 16.81 9.92
C LYS A 563 -13.25 17.96 10.73
N TRP A 564 -14.04 18.78 10.06
CA TRP A 564 -14.72 19.92 10.65
C TRP A 564 -16.23 19.86 10.39
N ILE A 565 -16.96 20.56 11.25
CA ILE A 565 -18.40 20.79 11.13
C ILE A 565 -18.68 22.28 11.36
N SER A 566 -19.67 22.82 10.66
CA SER A 566 -20.18 24.19 10.86
C SER A 566 -21.70 24.20 10.84
N LEU A 567 -22.30 25.13 11.59
CA LEU A 567 -23.74 25.35 11.60
C LEU A 567 -24.13 26.26 10.44
N LYS A 568 -25.06 25.86 9.58
CA LYS A 568 -25.51 26.71 8.47
C LYS A 568 -26.33 27.89 8.97
N LYS A 569 -26.20 29.02 8.29
CA LYS A 569 -27.14 30.12 8.42
C LYS A 569 -28.52 29.71 7.89
N LEU A 570 -29.55 29.82 8.73
CA LEU A 570 -30.94 29.58 8.34
C LEU A 570 -31.46 30.78 7.53
N ASP A 571 -31.52 30.64 6.21
CA ASP A 571 -32.07 31.68 5.31
C ASP A 571 -33.60 31.79 5.38
N ARG A 572 -34.27 30.82 6.04
CA ARG A 572 -35.73 30.82 6.22
C ARG A 572 -36.08 30.35 7.65
N PRO A 573 -37.10 30.96 8.28
CA PRO A 573 -37.65 30.43 9.52
C PRO A 573 -38.19 29.01 9.26
N LEU A 574 -37.92 28.10 10.20
CA LEU A 574 -38.27 26.69 10.07
C LEU A 574 -39.79 26.50 9.96
N PRO A 575 -40.26 25.57 9.11
CA PRO A 575 -41.68 25.27 8.98
C PRO A 575 -42.20 24.74 10.32
N GLY A 576 -42.96 25.58 11.02
CA GLY A 576 -43.43 25.35 12.40
C GLY A 576 -43.28 26.56 13.33
N SER A 577 -42.45 27.55 12.96
CA SER A 577 -42.37 28.84 13.67
C SER A 577 -43.48 29.78 13.19
N THR A 578 -44.49 30.02 14.04
CA THR A 578 -45.65 30.83 13.70
C THR A 578 -45.32 32.33 13.60
N ASN A 579 -45.40 32.86 12.38
CA ASN A 579 -45.79 34.21 11.91
C ASN A 579 -45.06 35.48 12.36
N ILE A 580 -44.45 36.19 11.38
CA ILE A 580 -44.66 37.63 11.09
C ILE A 580 -44.59 37.86 9.55
N PRO A 581 -45.50 38.61 8.89
CA PRO A 581 -45.54 38.74 7.43
C PRO A 581 -44.82 39.98 6.89
N GLY A 582 -44.06 39.83 5.79
CA GLY A 582 -43.50 40.93 4.99
C GLY A 582 -42.85 40.47 3.68
N GLN A 583 -43.46 40.83 2.55
CA GLN A 583 -43.11 40.47 1.16
C GLN A 583 -41.79 41.07 0.64
N VAL A 584 -41.10 40.36 -0.26
CA VAL A 584 -40.52 40.92 -1.51
C VAL A 584 -40.50 39.84 -2.61
N LYS A 585 -41.04 40.14 -3.81
CA LYS A 585 -40.92 39.35 -5.05
C LYS A 585 -39.68 39.81 -5.83
N SER A 586 -38.89 38.88 -6.39
CA SER A 586 -37.85 39.20 -7.38
C SER A 586 -38.10 38.53 -8.74
N ASN A 587 -37.81 39.27 -9.81
CA ASN A 587 -38.04 38.93 -11.21
C ASN A 587 -36.87 38.11 -11.79
N TYR A 588 -37.18 37.14 -12.64
CA TYR A 588 -36.23 36.35 -13.46
C TYR A 588 -36.47 36.65 -14.95
N SER A 589 -35.50 37.28 -15.63
CA SER A 589 -35.53 37.45 -17.09
C SER A 589 -34.18 37.32 -17.80
N ASP A 590 -33.13 36.80 -17.16
CA ASP A 590 -31.74 36.85 -17.70
C ASP A 590 -31.14 35.50 -18.17
N LEU A 591 -31.95 34.44 -18.34
CA LEU A 591 -31.46 33.09 -18.64
C LEU A 591 -31.31 32.74 -20.14
N THR A 592 -31.66 33.63 -21.07
CA THR A 592 -31.67 33.30 -22.52
C THR A 592 -30.38 33.64 -23.27
N SER A 593 -29.45 34.40 -22.69
CA SER A 593 -28.16 34.73 -23.36
C SER A 593 -27.08 33.64 -23.21
N VAL A 594 -27.19 32.77 -22.19
CA VAL A 594 -26.17 31.76 -21.84
C VAL A 594 -26.20 30.51 -22.74
N MET A 595 -27.21 30.33 -23.60
CA MET A 595 -27.33 29.13 -24.45
C MET A 595 -26.67 29.22 -25.84
N LYS A 596 -26.14 30.37 -26.25
CA LYS A 596 -25.67 30.55 -27.65
C LYS A 596 -24.30 29.94 -28.00
N ASN A 597 -23.48 29.49 -27.03
CA ASN A 597 -22.11 29.02 -27.29
C ASN A 597 -21.82 27.56 -26.87
N ARG A 598 -22.79 26.65 -27.00
CA ARG A 598 -22.55 25.22 -26.70
C ARG A 598 -22.12 24.44 -27.94
N LEU A 599 -20.97 23.79 -27.87
CA LEU A 599 -20.50 22.86 -28.90
C LEU A 599 -21.43 21.65 -28.99
N ARG A 600 -21.66 21.14 -30.21
CA ARG A 600 -22.43 19.93 -30.45
C ARG A 600 -21.51 18.83 -30.95
N ALA A 601 -21.77 17.58 -30.58
CA ALA A 601 -20.99 16.44 -31.07
C ALA A 601 -21.05 16.31 -32.60
N SER A 602 -22.12 16.80 -33.25
CA SER A 602 -22.27 16.86 -34.71
C SER A 602 -21.19 17.70 -35.41
N ASP A 603 -20.54 18.62 -34.69
CA ASP A 603 -19.58 19.58 -35.24
C ASP A 603 -18.18 18.95 -35.50
N PHE A 604 -18.04 17.68 -35.12
CA PHE A 604 -16.80 16.90 -35.15
C PHE A 604 -16.91 15.64 -36.06
N PRO A 605 -15.76 15.11 -36.54
CA PRO A 605 -15.71 13.92 -37.39
C PRO A 605 -16.41 12.71 -36.77
N VAL A 606 -17.05 11.90 -37.62
CA VAL A 606 -17.94 10.80 -37.19
C VAL A 606 -17.20 9.81 -36.30
N GLU A 607 -15.95 9.49 -36.63
CA GLU A 607 -15.07 8.58 -35.91
C GLU A 607 -14.76 9.01 -34.46
N HIS A 608 -14.90 10.31 -34.13
CA HIS A 608 -14.63 10.84 -32.79
C HIS A 608 -15.89 11.22 -32.02
N ARG A 609 -17.07 11.17 -32.65
CA ARG A 609 -18.34 11.61 -32.05
C ARG A 609 -18.65 10.97 -30.70
N PRO A 610 -18.42 9.67 -30.46
CA PRO A 610 -18.75 9.10 -29.17
C PRO A 610 -17.88 9.65 -28.04
N LEU A 611 -16.56 9.74 -28.25
CA LEU A 611 -15.63 10.32 -27.28
C LEU A 611 -15.98 11.78 -26.99
N ILE A 612 -16.23 12.56 -28.04
CA ILE A 612 -16.56 13.98 -27.91
C ILE A 612 -17.92 14.18 -27.25
N SER A 613 -18.91 13.34 -27.56
CA SER A 613 -20.21 13.37 -26.89
C SER A 613 -20.10 13.06 -25.41
N ALA A 614 -19.22 12.14 -25.01
CA ALA A 614 -18.96 11.86 -23.59
C ALA A 614 -18.34 13.07 -22.88
N ILE A 615 -17.31 13.69 -23.50
CA ILE A 615 -16.65 14.90 -22.94
C ILE A 615 -17.65 16.07 -22.84
N LEU A 616 -18.40 16.37 -23.91
CA LEU A 616 -19.39 17.44 -23.93
C LEU A 616 -20.50 17.23 -22.90
N ARG A 617 -20.88 15.98 -22.60
CA ARG A 617 -21.86 15.67 -21.56
C ARG A 617 -21.34 16.00 -20.16
N LEU A 618 -20.06 15.73 -19.90
CA LEU A 618 -19.39 16.05 -18.64
C LEU A 618 -19.12 17.56 -18.47
N THR A 619 -18.82 18.28 -19.57
CA THR A 619 -18.54 19.72 -19.54
C THR A 619 -19.75 20.61 -19.82
N SER A 620 -20.94 20.01 -19.93
CA SER A 620 -22.18 20.72 -20.30
C SER A 620 -22.06 21.51 -21.63
N GLY A 621 -21.29 20.99 -22.58
CA GLY A 621 -21.10 21.55 -23.91
C GLY A 621 -20.01 22.62 -24.01
N ARG A 622 -19.19 22.80 -22.97
CA ARG A 622 -18.10 23.79 -22.94
C ARG A 622 -16.79 23.19 -23.45
N ALA A 623 -16.10 23.95 -24.31
CA ALA A 623 -14.73 23.68 -24.72
C ALA A 623 -13.76 24.09 -23.59
N ASN A 624 -12.52 23.61 -23.65
CA ASN A 624 -11.43 23.96 -22.72
C ASN A 624 -11.72 23.65 -21.23
N GLU A 625 -12.78 22.91 -20.92
CA GLU A 625 -13.00 22.34 -19.59
C GLU A 625 -12.31 20.99 -19.48
N VAL A 626 -11.69 20.79 -18.33
CA VAL A 626 -10.90 19.62 -18.01
C VAL A 626 -11.81 18.55 -17.40
N VAL A 627 -11.74 17.33 -17.94
CA VAL A 627 -12.45 16.16 -17.40
C VAL A 627 -11.47 15.03 -17.13
N ARG A 628 -11.74 14.22 -16.10
CA ARG A 628 -10.92 13.02 -15.83
C ARG A 628 -11.21 11.98 -16.89
N ALA A 629 -10.15 11.30 -17.34
CA ALA A 629 -10.28 10.22 -18.31
C ALA A 629 -11.24 9.12 -17.81
N ALA A 630 -11.16 8.76 -16.53
CA ALA A 630 -12.02 7.74 -15.92
C ALA A 630 -13.52 8.06 -16.04
N ASP A 631 -13.91 9.32 -15.86
CA ASP A 631 -15.31 9.75 -15.96
C ASP A 631 -15.80 9.70 -17.42
N VAL A 632 -14.90 10.00 -18.37
CA VAL A 632 -15.17 9.85 -19.81
C VAL A 632 -15.40 8.38 -20.17
N VAL A 633 -14.59 7.45 -19.64
CA VAL A 633 -14.78 5.99 -19.85
C VAL A 633 -16.13 5.53 -19.32
N GLU A 634 -16.46 5.92 -18.09
CA GLU A 634 -17.73 5.55 -17.46
C GLU A 634 -18.92 6.10 -18.24
N THR A 635 -18.79 7.32 -18.77
CA THR A 635 -19.81 7.93 -19.63
C THR A 635 -19.92 7.22 -20.98
N LEU A 636 -18.81 6.79 -21.58
CA LEU A 636 -18.78 6.03 -22.83
C LEU A 636 -19.43 4.66 -22.69
N ARG A 637 -19.19 3.94 -21.58
CA ARG A 637 -19.82 2.63 -21.30
C ARG A 637 -21.35 2.72 -21.18
N ARG A 638 -21.87 3.89 -20.83
CA ARG A 638 -23.31 4.15 -20.74
C ARG A 638 -23.95 4.48 -22.09
N PHE A 639 -23.17 4.68 -23.16
CA PHE A 639 -23.74 4.80 -24.49
C PHE A 639 -24.13 3.41 -25.01
N GLU A 640 -25.40 3.26 -25.38
CA GLU A 640 -25.95 2.01 -25.96
C GLU A 640 -25.16 1.51 -27.17
N SER A 641 -24.46 2.40 -27.87
CA SER A 641 -23.65 2.05 -29.04
C SER A 641 -22.34 1.33 -28.73
N MET A 642 -21.85 1.30 -27.48
CA MET A 642 -20.53 0.72 -27.14
C MET A 642 -20.47 0.10 -25.72
N PRO A 643 -21.27 -0.93 -25.41
CA PRO A 643 -21.21 -1.61 -24.11
C PRO A 643 -19.88 -2.37 -23.88
N ASP A 644 -19.25 -2.87 -24.95
CA ASP A 644 -18.04 -3.71 -24.89
C ASP A 644 -16.72 -2.95 -25.09
N LEU A 645 -16.69 -1.63 -24.81
CA LEU A 645 -15.49 -0.83 -25.01
C LEU A 645 -14.38 -1.25 -24.03
N THR A 646 -13.38 -1.97 -24.54
CA THR A 646 -12.17 -2.34 -23.80
C THR A 646 -11.31 -1.11 -23.51
N GLU A 647 -10.46 -1.19 -22.48
CA GLU A 647 -9.52 -0.11 -22.15
C GLU A 647 -8.62 0.24 -23.36
N ASP A 648 -8.19 -0.76 -24.13
CA ASP A 648 -7.39 -0.57 -25.34
C ASP A 648 -8.18 0.17 -26.45
N GLY A 649 -9.45 -0.16 -26.65
CA GLY A 649 -10.31 0.53 -27.62
C GLY A 649 -10.46 2.01 -27.29
N MET A 650 -10.62 2.32 -26.01
CA MET A 650 -10.70 3.70 -25.50
C MET A 650 -9.37 4.45 -25.65
N LEU A 651 -8.23 3.80 -25.37
CA LEU A 651 -6.91 4.38 -25.59
C LEU A 651 -6.68 4.70 -27.07
N ILE A 652 -7.10 3.83 -27.99
CA ILE A 652 -7.01 4.04 -29.44
C ILE A 652 -7.86 5.26 -29.84
N MET A 653 -9.10 5.36 -29.37
CA MET A 653 -9.97 6.52 -29.67
C MET A 653 -9.37 7.83 -29.17
N LEU A 654 -8.80 7.84 -27.96
CA LEU A 654 -8.11 9.00 -27.40
C LEU A 654 -6.87 9.39 -28.22
N LEU A 655 -6.05 8.42 -28.58
CA LEU A 655 -4.85 8.67 -29.39
C LEU A 655 -5.22 9.21 -30.78
N GLN A 656 -6.30 8.71 -31.40
CA GLN A 656 -6.77 9.23 -32.67
C GLN A 656 -7.33 10.65 -32.53
N ALA A 657 -8.17 10.92 -31.53
CA ALA A 657 -8.71 12.27 -31.29
C ALA A 657 -7.61 13.30 -30.94
N SER A 658 -6.57 12.86 -30.22
CA SER A 658 -5.40 13.68 -29.92
C SER A 658 -4.55 13.96 -31.17
N LYS A 659 -4.35 12.96 -32.05
CA LYS A 659 -3.70 13.16 -33.35
C LYS A 659 -4.45 14.15 -34.25
N SER A 660 -5.78 14.15 -34.18
CA SER A 660 -6.66 15.09 -34.88
C SER A 660 -6.72 16.48 -34.23
N ASN A 661 -5.94 16.74 -33.17
CA ASN A 661 -5.96 17.98 -32.37
C ASN A 661 -7.35 18.36 -31.84
N LEU A 662 -8.23 17.38 -31.62
CA LEU A 662 -9.56 17.62 -31.05
C LEU A 662 -9.54 17.58 -29.53
N VAL A 663 -8.65 16.77 -28.95
CA VAL A 663 -8.53 16.56 -27.51
C VAL A 663 -7.07 16.71 -27.09
N ARG A 664 -6.81 17.60 -26.13
CA ARG A 664 -5.56 17.59 -25.36
C ARG A 664 -5.72 16.65 -24.18
N HIS A 665 -4.64 15.97 -23.84
CA HIS A 665 -4.56 15.17 -22.62
C HIS A 665 -3.30 15.54 -21.86
N TYR A 666 -3.37 15.44 -20.53
CA TYR A 666 -2.22 15.64 -19.65
C TYR A 666 -2.35 14.77 -18.41
N MET A 667 -1.22 14.43 -17.81
CA MET A 667 -1.16 13.60 -16.62
C MET A 667 -1.13 14.51 -15.38
N GLY A 668 -2.18 14.45 -14.56
CA GLY A 668 -2.24 15.07 -13.24
C GLY A 668 -1.75 14.14 -12.14
N SER A 669 -1.65 14.65 -10.91
CA SER A 669 -1.20 13.89 -9.73
C SER A 669 -2.14 12.73 -9.36
N ASP A 670 -3.39 12.78 -9.79
CA ASP A 670 -4.46 11.81 -9.48
C ASP A 670 -5.06 11.13 -10.72
N GLY A 671 -4.47 11.32 -11.90
CA GLY A 671 -4.82 10.56 -13.10
C GLY A 671 -4.63 11.29 -14.43
N LEU A 672 -5.09 10.65 -15.51
CA LEU A 672 -5.12 11.24 -16.84
C LEU A 672 -6.33 12.18 -16.97
N TYR A 673 -6.09 13.39 -17.48
CA TYR A 673 -7.10 14.40 -17.77
C TYR A 673 -7.19 14.65 -19.26
N MET A 674 -8.38 15.02 -19.71
CA MET A 674 -8.70 15.33 -21.10
C MET A 674 -9.38 16.70 -21.17
N MET A 675 -9.15 17.41 -22.26
CA MET A 675 -9.77 18.70 -22.54
C MET A 675 -10.09 18.79 -24.02
N LEU A 676 -11.34 19.12 -24.36
CA LEU A 676 -11.75 19.33 -25.74
C LEU A 676 -11.22 20.69 -26.21
N GLU A 677 -10.44 20.70 -27.30
CA GLU A 677 -9.99 21.97 -27.90
C GLU A 677 -11.14 22.64 -28.64
N GLU A 678 -11.21 23.97 -28.50
CA GLU A 678 -12.10 24.78 -29.32
C GLU A 678 -11.62 24.70 -30.77
N LYS A 679 -12.53 24.30 -31.68
CA LYS A 679 -12.24 24.20 -33.11
C LYS A 679 -11.83 25.59 -33.58
N LYS A 680 -10.53 25.79 -33.80
CA LYS A 680 -10.06 26.94 -34.58
C LYS A 680 -10.72 26.80 -35.95
N THR A 681 -11.66 27.68 -36.25
CA THR A 681 -12.12 27.86 -37.62
C THR A 681 -10.88 28.17 -38.43
N VAL A 682 -10.39 27.18 -39.16
CA VAL A 682 -9.42 27.42 -40.21
C VAL A 682 -10.20 28.26 -41.21
N ASP A 683 -9.94 29.57 -41.21
CA ASP A 683 -10.47 30.46 -42.22
C ASP A 683 -10.10 29.85 -43.57
N SER A 684 -11.09 29.35 -44.28
CA SER A 684 -10.95 28.67 -45.57
C SER A 684 -10.66 29.65 -46.70
N ASN A 685 -9.80 30.64 -46.44
CA ASN A 685 -9.30 31.63 -47.39
C ASN A 685 -7.77 31.46 -47.59
N ASN A 686 -7.35 30.26 -48.00
CA ASN A 686 -6.06 30.06 -48.66
C ASN A 686 -6.18 28.98 -49.73
#